data_AF-A0A9D2UW80-F1
#
_entry.id   AF-A0A9D2UW80-F1
#
_cell.length_a   1.000
_cell.length_b   1.000
_cell.length_c   1.000
_cell.angle_alpha   90.00
_cell.angle_beta   90.00
_cell.angle_gamma   90.00
#
_symmetry.space_group_name_H-M   'P 1'
#
loop_
_entity.id
_entity.type
_entity.pdbx_description
1 polymer ?
#
loop_
_entity_poly.entity_id
_entity_poly.type
_entity_poly.pdbx_seq_one_letter_code
_entity_poly.pdbx_strand_id
1 'polypeptide(L)'
;MRKASVRTSLFILLAASAVLVAFSLIGCSFSGSGDSPESGSSQDSVDYTLIEEGKLTVASDLATPPFEYADDSGEPQGFTVELMGMIAERLGLELNYLPAQKFDGIIPSVKQGVKTDVGACNITITDERKQEVDFTDPYMDSNQGVAVAKDSGYEQVSDLNQAGVKVAVQSGTTSEEWALENLPQAQTVNFDDWTAAFTAVMSGQCQAVVCDLPVEQWMVSNSFTDMEIIEEISTGEQFGIAVSKDNPGLTQAINEALADIRAEGIYDELYEKWFGAAPSESAGTTADESASGDEGSDAAASNTDASDAGESADTSTQSSTEAQGALSSVTATARSNEDGGSAVLGGIATRLTWGCITGTDEGDVSQITLQLPDGGSFEDTSVEATIVSDLDRTQIQTQASVSNSSLVIDFDQPIPAGSELSIEVEGVLFPSTAGAYTVGGTYTTSDGTQRDLPESPTIAVSESTWVQDAVSWLDNQAWVDVWNSNPFLGMFFKPQYVVTSIASLFQGWGTALLVTVIGFPLAIPVGLLFAFLKMSRNRILRAVGVTYINLLRGIPLFLQIYIAFFGMPMLGFNLPNLPLGIAVMAVNTSAYLAEIFRAGIESIPKGQMEAASSLGMNKIQAMGLVIIPQTVRRVMPTMTSEFVMLYKDTSLLSSVGVMELMMFSKNLTATTGNITPYICAALYYLVVTIPLIHAVTKAEKKMASEEGGRQ
;
A
#
# COMPACT_ATOMS: atom_id res chain seq x y z
N MET A 1 60.45 -7.95 -43.20
CA MET A 1 59.48 -9.03 -42.86
C MET A 1 58.92 -8.69 -41.48
N ARG A 2 57.88 -7.87 -41.36
CA ARG A 2 56.43 -8.14 -41.44
C ARG A 2 55.92 -9.22 -40.45
N LYS A 3 55.04 -8.75 -39.55
CA LYS A 3 53.96 -9.43 -38.80
C LYS A 3 54.34 -10.21 -37.52
N ALA A 4 53.89 -9.68 -36.37
CA ALA A 4 52.84 -10.28 -35.53
C ALA A 4 52.79 -9.63 -34.14
N SER A 5 52.06 -8.52 -33.98
CA SER A 5 51.69 -7.96 -32.67
C SER A 5 50.53 -6.98 -32.81
N VAL A 6 49.35 -7.48 -33.17
CA VAL A 6 48.04 -6.81 -32.99
C VAL A 6 46.97 -7.91 -33.02
N ARG A 7 46.66 -8.54 -31.87
CA ARG A 7 45.46 -9.40 -31.77
C ARG A 7 44.94 -9.67 -30.35
N THR A 8 45.23 -8.80 -29.39
CA THR A 8 44.73 -8.93 -28.00
C THR A 8 43.86 -7.76 -27.54
N SER A 9 43.60 -6.77 -28.39
CA SER A 9 42.79 -5.59 -28.06
C SER A 9 41.41 -5.56 -28.73
N LEU A 10 40.96 -6.67 -29.33
CA LEU A 10 39.70 -6.73 -30.09
C LEU A 10 38.61 -7.62 -29.46
N PHE A 11 38.82 -8.13 -28.24
CA PHE A 11 37.83 -8.95 -27.52
C PHE A 11 37.26 -8.29 -26.25
N ILE A 12 37.74 -7.10 -25.89
CA ILE A 12 37.25 -6.33 -24.73
C ILE A 12 36.26 -5.21 -25.15
N LEU A 13 36.09 -4.97 -26.45
CA LEU A 13 35.21 -3.92 -27.00
C LEU A 13 33.89 -4.45 -27.58
N LEU A 14 33.55 -5.73 -27.36
CA LEU A 14 32.33 -6.37 -27.88
C LEU A 14 31.38 -6.85 -26.79
N ALA A 15 31.62 -6.46 -25.53
CA ALA A 15 30.76 -6.76 -24.38
C ALA A 15 30.16 -5.49 -23.71
N ALA A 16 30.34 -4.30 -24.31
CA ALA A 16 29.90 -3.01 -23.77
C ALA A 16 28.95 -2.24 -24.72
N SER A 17 28.25 -2.93 -25.64
CA SER A 17 27.39 -2.30 -26.66
C SER A 17 26.06 -3.05 -26.87
N ALA A 18 25.44 -3.55 -25.79
CA ALA A 18 24.12 -4.16 -25.84
C ALA A 18 23.12 -3.55 -24.82
N VAL A 19 23.31 -2.31 -24.39
CA VAL A 19 22.39 -1.59 -23.47
C VAL A 19 21.98 -0.20 -24.00
N LEU A 20 22.27 0.18 -25.24
CA LEU A 20 22.00 1.55 -25.69
C LEU A 20 21.68 1.65 -27.19
N VAL A 21 20.58 1.03 -27.65
CA VAL A 21 19.83 1.48 -28.84
C VAL A 21 18.38 0.98 -28.74
N ALA A 22 17.50 1.77 -28.15
CA ALA A 22 16.05 1.70 -28.37
C ALA A 22 15.47 3.12 -28.31
N PHE A 23 16.03 4.01 -29.12
CA PHE A 23 15.40 5.27 -29.51
C PHE A 23 15.81 5.56 -30.95
N SER A 24 14.85 6.09 -31.72
CA SER A 24 14.89 6.44 -33.15
C SER A 24 14.57 5.30 -34.13
N LEU A 25 13.33 5.31 -34.61
CA LEU A 25 13.04 5.19 -36.05
C LEU A 25 11.87 6.12 -36.38
N ILE A 26 12.21 7.37 -36.67
CA ILE A 26 11.42 8.25 -37.52
C ILE A 26 11.74 7.86 -38.97
N GLY A 27 10.70 7.64 -39.78
CA GLY A 27 10.77 7.80 -41.22
C GLY A 27 10.06 6.70 -42.01
N CYS A 28 8.90 7.00 -42.59
CA CYS A 28 8.85 7.47 -43.98
C CYS A 28 7.42 7.84 -44.40
N SER A 29 7.31 8.97 -45.09
CA SER A 29 6.15 9.43 -45.82
C SER A 29 5.58 8.37 -46.76
N PHE A 30 4.25 8.27 -46.79
CA PHE A 30 3.52 7.84 -47.97
C PHE A 30 2.53 8.94 -48.35
N SER A 31 2.79 9.60 -49.47
CA SER A 31 1.84 10.49 -50.13
C SER A 31 0.78 9.62 -50.81
N GLY A 32 -0.46 9.70 -50.33
CA GLY A 32 -1.65 9.14 -50.97
C GLY A 32 -2.73 10.20 -51.00
N SER A 33 -2.88 10.86 -52.14
CA SER A 33 -3.98 11.76 -52.46
C SER A 33 -5.23 10.97 -52.86
N GLY A 34 -6.40 11.31 -52.30
CA GLY A 34 -7.69 11.02 -52.94
C GLY A 34 -8.83 10.61 -52.00
N ASP A 35 -9.81 11.53 -51.92
CA ASP A 35 -11.24 11.40 -51.57
C ASP A 35 -11.69 11.17 -50.12
N SER A 36 -12.24 12.26 -49.57
CA SER A 36 -13.22 12.28 -48.48
C SER A 36 -14.57 11.72 -48.93
N PRO A 37 -15.36 11.17 -47.99
CA PRO A 37 -16.77 11.54 -47.94
C PRO A 37 -17.19 12.01 -46.54
N GLU A 38 -17.82 13.18 -46.57
CA GLU A 38 -18.94 13.67 -45.75
C GLU A 38 -18.86 13.56 -44.22
N SER A 39 -18.65 14.74 -43.65
CA SER A 39 -18.86 15.18 -42.28
C SER A 39 -20.27 14.90 -41.76
N GLY A 40 -20.36 14.09 -40.70
CA GLY A 40 -21.40 14.19 -39.67
C GLY A 40 -21.03 15.30 -38.68
N SER A 41 -22.03 16.01 -38.20
CA SER A 41 -21.96 17.26 -37.41
C SER A 41 -21.04 17.22 -36.20
N SER A 42 -20.14 18.21 -36.14
CA SER A 42 -19.31 18.59 -35.00
C SER A 42 -20.18 19.06 -33.82
N GLN A 43 -20.25 18.24 -32.78
CA GLN A 43 -20.35 18.73 -31.40
C GLN A 43 -18.98 19.33 -31.07
N ASP A 44 -18.92 20.48 -30.42
CA ASP A 44 -17.67 21.14 -30.05
C ASP A 44 -16.86 20.21 -29.13
N SER A 45 -15.99 19.36 -29.70
CA SER A 45 -15.25 18.35 -28.95
C SER A 45 -14.17 19.06 -28.15
N VAL A 46 -14.27 18.98 -26.83
CA VAL A 46 -13.16 19.31 -25.91
C VAL A 46 -11.92 18.58 -26.41
N ASP A 47 -10.83 19.31 -26.66
CA ASP A 47 -9.58 18.74 -27.20
C ASP A 47 -8.89 17.94 -26.08
N TYR A 48 -8.88 16.61 -26.21
CA TYR A 48 -8.22 15.69 -25.28
C TYR A 48 -7.41 14.62 -26.01
N THR A 49 -6.41 14.07 -25.34
CA THR A 49 -5.56 13.00 -25.90
C THR A 49 -5.96 11.62 -25.39
N LEU A 50 -5.72 10.59 -26.20
CA LEU A 50 -5.89 9.19 -25.82
C LEU A 50 -4.59 8.41 -26.05
N ILE A 51 -4.32 7.40 -25.23
CA ILE A 51 -3.18 6.47 -25.40
C ILE A 51 -3.30 5.70 -26.71
N GLU A 52 -4.49 5.20 -27.02
CA GLU A 52 -4.84 4.55 -28.27
C GLU A 52 -6.03 5.27 -28.89
N GLU A 53 -5.90 5.70 -30.15
CA GLU A 53 -6.94 6.44 -30.85
C GLU A 53 -8.25 5.63 -30.90
N GLY A 54 -9.35 6.24 -30.44
CA GLY A 54 -10.67 5.61 -30.39
C GLY A 54 -10.92 4.70 -29.18
N LYS A 55 -9.99 4.62 -28.21
CA LYS A 55 -10.16 3.80 -27.01
C LYS A 55 -9.95 4.59 -25.72
N LEU A 56 -10.79 4.31 -24.73
CA LEU A 56 -10.60 4.77 -23.35
C LEU A 56 -9.88 3.66 -22.56
N THR A 57 -8.58 3.84 -22.30
CA THR A 57 -7.73 2.88 -21.61
C THR A 57 -7.78 3.09 -20.10
N VAL A 58 -8.27 2.09 -19.37
CA VAL A 58 -8.54 2.17 -17.93
C VAL A 58 -7.56 1.32 -17.13
N ALA A 59 -6.95 1.92 -16.10
CA ALA A 59 -6.23 1.21 -15.06
C ALA A 59 -7.16 0.95 -13.86
N SER A 60 -7.16 -0.30 -13.38
CA SER A 60 -7.95 -0.75 -12.24
C SER A 60 -7.27 -1.97 -11.61
N ASP A 61 -7.56 -2.24 -10.33
CA ASP A 61 -7.12 -3.46 -9.66
C ASP A 61 -8.03 -4.67 -9.96
N LEU A 62 -9.26 -4.40 -10.42
CA LEU A 62 -10.29 -5.40 -10.70
C LEU A 62 -10.48 -6.39 -9.53
N ALA A 63 -10.46 -5.88 -8.29
CA ALA A 63 -10.52 -6.68 -7.07
C ALA A 63 -11.46 -6.12 -5.98
N THR A 64 -12.40 -5.23 -6.35
CA THR A 64 -13.26 -4.44 -5.44
C THR A 64 -14.75 -4.66 -5.72
N PRO A 65 -15.28 -5.89 -5.59
CA PRO A 65 -16.72 -6.12 -5.75
C PRO A 65 -17.53 -5.30 -4.73
N PRO A 66 -18.70 -4.72 -5.10
CA PRO A 66 -19.43 -4.91 -6.36
C PRO A 66 -19.05 -3.93 -7.50
N PHE A 67 -17.96 -3.19 -7.39
CA PHE A 67 -17.66 -2.04 -8.26
C PHE A 67 -16.88 -2.38 -9.51
N GLU A 68 -15.69 -2.94 -9.36
CA GLU A 68 -14.88 -3.42 -10.47
C GLU A 68 -14.12 -4.67 -10.04
N TYR A 69 -14.49 -5.78 -10.65
CA TYR A 69 -13.88 -7.06 -10.36
C TYR A 69 -13.90 -7.96 -11.59
N ALA A 70 -12.91 -8.85 -11.67
CA ALA A 70 -12.89 -9.86 -12.70
C ALA A 70 -13.83 -11.02 -12.33
N ASP A 71 -14.67 -11.46 -13.27
CA ASP A 71 -15.44 -12.69 -13.13
C ASP A 71 -14.56 -13.95 -13.23
N ASP A 72 -15.16 -15.14 -13.08
CA ASP A 72 -14.44 -16.43 -13.19
C ASP A 72 -13.76 -16.64 -14.57
N SER A 73 -14.18 -15.90 -15.60
CA SER A 73 -13.59 -15.93 -16.94
C SER A 73 -12.48 -14.90 -17.15
N GLY A 74 -12.31 -13.97 -16.21
CA GLY A 74 -11.34 -12.89 -16.25
C GLY A 74 -11.86 -11.61 -16.90
N GLU A 75 -13.16 -11.54 -17.21
CA GLU A 75 -13.78 -10.35 -17.80
C GLU A 75 -14.15 -9.34 -16.70
N PRO A 76 -13.84 -8.04 -16.87
CA PRO A 76 -14.26 -7.00 -15.94
C PRO A 76 -15.79 -6.88 -15.85
N GLN A 77 -16.31 -6.79 -14.63
CA GLN A 77 -17.72 -6.50 -14.34
C GLN A 77 -17.86 -5.67 -13.06
N GLY A 78 -19.05 -5.15 -12.83
CA GLY A 78 -19.39 -4.37 -11.63
C GLY A 78 -19.98 -3.01 -11.96
N PHE A 79 -20.39 -2.28 -10.91
CA PHE A 79 -20.98 -0.95 -11.02
C PHE A 79 -20.09 0.03 -11.80
N THR A 80 -18.83 0.20 -11.39
CA THR A 80 -17.89 1.13 -12.02
C THR A 80 -17.56 0.70 -13.45
N VAL A 81 -17.47 -0.61 -13.73
CA VAL A 81 -17.22 -1.12 -15.09
C VAL A 81 -18.35 -0.74 -16.04
N GLU A 82 -19.60 -0.90 -15.60
CA GLU A 82 -20.76 -0.51 -16.39
C GLU A 82 -20.87 1.01 -16.56
N LEU A 83 -20.59 1.79 -15.50
CA LEU A 83 -20.55 3.25 -15.57
C LEU A 83 -19.48 3.72 -16.58
N MET A 84 -18.28 3.14 -16.54
CA MET A 84 -17.21 3.44 -17.50
C MET A 84 -17.60 3.05 -18.94
N GLY A 85 -18.39 1.99 -19.12
CA GLY A 85 -18.96 1.61 -20.41
C GLY A 85 -19.91 2.67 -20.96
N MET A 86 -20.80 3.20 -20.12
CA MET A 86 -21.72 4.27 -20.50
C MET A 86 -20.97 5.56 -20.82
N ILE A 87 -19.95 5.91 -20.02
CA ILE A 87 -19.07 7.06 -20.27
C ILE A 87 -18.36 6.91 -21.62
N ALA A 88 -17.73 5.76 -21.88
CA ALA A 88 -17.04 5.49 -23.13
C ALA A 88 -17.99 5.59 -24.34
N GLU A 89 -19.21 5.08 -24.23
CA GLU A 89 -20.23 5.18 -25.28
C GLU A 89 -20.57 6.65 -25.60
N ARG A 90 -20.75 7.50 -24.58
CA ARG A 90 -21.02 8.95 -24.75
C ARG A 90 -19.87 9.68 -25.42
N LEU A 91 -18.64 9.27 -25.12
CA LEU A 91 -17.42 9.79 -25.74
C LEU A 91 -17.20 9.23 -27.16
N GLY A 92 -17.95 8.21 -27.57
CA GLY A 92 -17.76 7.52 -28.85
C GLY A 92 -16.50 6.65 -28.89
N LEU A 93 -16.06 6.14 -27.73
CA LEU A 93 -14.84 5.36 -27.55
C LEU A 93 -15.13 3.90 -27.22
N GLU A 94 -14.21 3.01 -27.61
CA GLU A 94 -14.18 1.62 -27.13
C GLU A 94 -13.55 1.58 -25.73
N LEU A 95 -14.22 0.95 -24.76
CA LEU A 95 -13.69 0.76 -23.42
C LEU A 95 -12.64 -0.36 -23.39
N ASN A 96 -11.46 -0.09 -22.84
CA ASN A 96 -10.38 -1.06 -22.75
C ASN A 96 -9.72 -1.05 -21.36
N TYR A 97 -9.98 -2.07 -20.55
CA TYR A 97 -9.26 -2.27 -19.29
C TYR A 97 -7.88 -2.88 -19.52
N LEU A 98 -6.86 -2.31 -18.87
CA LEU A 98 -5.56 -2.95 -18.75
C LEU A 98 -5.68 -4.20 -17.85
N PRO A 99 -4.74 -5.16 -17.96
CA PRO A 99 -4.64 -6.25 -16.98
C PRO A 99 -4.57 -5.69 -15.55
N ALA A 100 -5.26 -6.37 -14.63
CA ALA A 100 -5.36 -6.00 -13.21
C ALA A 100 -4.01 -5.51 -12.65
N GLN A 101 -4.04 -4.31 -12.07
CA GLN A 101 -2.89 -3.64 -11.46
C GLN A 101 -3.00 -3.69 -9.93
N LYS A 102 -1.95 -3.31 -9.23
CA LYS A 102 -2.06 -3.07 -7.79
C LYS A 102 -2.56 -1.65 -7.56
N PHE A 103 -3.43 -1.46 -6.57
CA PHE A 103 -4.01 -0.15 -6.26
C PHE A 103 -2.94 0.95 -6.09
N ASP A 104 -1.90 0.67 -5.31
CA ASP A 104 -0.76 1.58 -5.06
C ASP A 104 -0.01 2.04 -6.34
N GLY A 105 -0.16 1.31 -7.45
CA GLY A 105 0.43 1.63 -8.74
C GLY A 105 -0.43 2.48 -9.67
N ILE A 106 -1.71 2.66 -9.37
CA ILE A 106 -2.69 3.26 -10.31
C ILE A 106 -2.49 4.77 -10.44
N ILE A 107 -2.49 5.51 -9.33
CA ILE A 107 -2.25 6.97 -9.34
C ILE A 107 -0.90 7.32 -10.02
N PRO A 108 0.24 6.68 -9.69
CA PRO A 108 1.49 6.90 -10.41
C PRO A 108 1.43 6.57 -11.92
N SER A 109 0.61 5.60 -12.33
CA SER A 109 0.41 5.23 -13.73
C SER A 109 -0.38 6.29 -14.49
N VAL A 110 -1.46 6.79 -13.90
CA VAL A 110 -2.29 7.89 -14.45
C VAL A 110 -1.48 9.17 -14.55
N LYS A 111 -0.74 9.54 -13.49
CA LYS A 111 0.15 10.71 -13.49
C LYS A 111 1.16 10.67 -14.64
N GLN A 112 1.72 9.49 -14.95
CA GLN A 112 2.64 9.34 -16.07
C GLN A 112 1.95 9.58 -17.42
N GLY A 113 0.68 9.22 -17.58
CA GLY A 113 -0.09 9.47 -18.81
C GLY A 113 0.47 8.79 -20.06
N VAL A 114 1.28 7.72 -19.92
CA VAL A 114 1.92 7.02 -21.06
C VAL A 114 1.26 5.69 -21.40
N LYS A 115 0.58 5.06 -20.44
CA LYS A 115 0.00 3.71 -20.59
C LYS A 115 -1.50 3.62 -20.37
N THR A 116 -2.07 4.59 -19.67
CA THR A 116 -3.48 4.62 -19.29
C THR A 116 -4.00 6.04 -19.49
N ASP A 117 -5.27 6.14 -19.87
CA ASP A 117 -5.97 7.42 -19.99
C ASP A 117 -6.50 7.85 -18.63
N VAL A 118 -7.10 6.89 -17.90
CA VAL A 118 -7.75 7.11 -16.61
C VAL A 118 -7.47 5.98 -15.61
N GLY A 119 -7.67 6.26 -14.34
CA GLY A 119 -7.77 5.27 -13.26
C GLY A 119 -9.20 5.23 -12.73
N ALA A 120 -9.84 4.06 -12.75
CA ALA A 120 -11.20 3.87 -12.27
C ALA A 120 -11.27 2.59 -11.42
N CYS A 121 -11.12 2.77 -10.10
CA CYS A 121 -11.18 1.70 -9.12
C CYS A 121 -11.51 2.21 -7.71
N ASN A 122 -12.68 2.83 -7.53
CA ASN A 122 -13.11 3.44 -6.26
C ASN A 122 -12.07 4.35 -5.62
N ILE A 123 -11.45 5.20 -6.44
CA ILE A 123 -10.36 6.04 -5.96
C ILE A 123 -10.97 7.20 -5.16
N THR A 124 -10.78 7.18 -3.85
CA THR A 124 -11.10 8.33 -3.00
C THR A 124 -10.36 9.58 -3.46
N ILE A 125 -11.12 10.65 -3.69
CA ILE A 125 -10.60 11.98 -3.97
C ILE A 125 -9.99 12.53 -2.69
N THR A 126 -8.67 12.73 -2.67
CA THR A 126 -7.96 13.38 -1.56
C THR A 126 -7.14 14.54 -2.08
N ASP A 127 -6.84 15.53 -1.22
CA ASP A 127 -6.01 16.67 -1.61
C ASP A 127 -4.59 16.27 -2.01
N GLU A 128 -4.02 15.26 -1.35
CA GLU A 128 -2.73 14.70 -1.73
C GLU A 128 -2.77 14.09 -3.14
N ARG A 129 -3.80 13.30 -3.45
CA ARG A 129 -3.97 12.74 -4.81
C ARG A 129 -4.24 13.85 -5.84
N LYS A 130 -5.01 14.88 -5.49
CA LYS A 130 -5.23 16.08 -6.33
C LYS A 130 -3.96 16.87 -6.59
N GLN A 131 -2.88 16.71 -5.81
CA GLN A 131 -1.58 17.31 -6.16
C GLN A 131 -0.94 16.57 -7.35
N GLU A 132 -1.17 15.27 -7.45
CA GLU A 132 -0.51 14.35 -8.40
C GLU A 132 -1.30 14.13 -9.69
N VAL A 133 -2.63 14.05 -9.61
CA VAL A 133 -3.56 13.81 -10.72
C VAL A 133 -4.73 14.80 -10.67
N ASP A 134 -5.52 14.84 -11.75
CA ASP A 134 -6.82 15.49 -11.79
C ASP A 134 -7.93 14.47 -11.49
N PHE A 135 -9.11 14.93 -11.08
CA PHE A 135 -10.26 14.08 -10.81
C PHE A 135 -11.51 14.60 -11.51
N THR A 136 -12.37 13.67 -11.93
CA THR A 136 -13.75 13.99 -12.29
C THR A 136 -14.53 14.50 -11.09
N ASP A 137 -15.72 15.03 -11.37
CA ASP A 137 -16.73 15.21 -10.33
C ASP A 137 -17.00 13.84 -9.64
N PRO A 138 -17.26 13.83 -8.33
CA PRO A 138 -17.46 12.60 -7.59
C PRO A 138 -18.65 11.83 -8.15
N TYR A 139 -18.46 10.54 -8.40
CA TYR A 139 -19.53 9.69 -8.88
C TYR A 139 -20.27 8.99 -7.74
N MET A 140 -19.64 8.75 -6.59
CA MET A 140 -20.26 8.09 -5.43
C MET A 140 -19.64 8.58 -4.12
N ASP A 141 -20.44 8.65 -3.05
CA ASP A 141 -20.00 8.82 -1.67
C ASP A 141 -19.82 7.47 -0.97
N SER A 142 -18.83 7.36 -0.10
CA SER A 142 -18.50 6.15 0.63
C SER A 142 -18.06 6.46 2.06
N ASN A 143 -18.38 5.53 2.95
CA ASN A 143 -17.81 5.44 4.28
C ASN A 143 -16.80 4.28 4.33
N GLN A 144 -16.11 4.13 5.45
CA GLN A 144 -15.30 2.93 5.71
C GLN A 144 -16.00 2.03 6.74
N GLY A 145 -15.56 0.79 6.85
CA GLY A 145 -16.01 -0.13 7.87
C GLY A 145 -14.83 -0.87 8.51
N VAL A 146 -15.12 -1.46 9.67
CA VAL A 146 -14.21 -2.37 10.37
C VAL A 146 -14.89 -3.72 10.54
N ALA A 147 -14.38 -4.75 9.86
CA ALA A 147 -14.84 -6.12 10.05
C ALA A 147 -13.85 -7.00 10.82
N VAL A 148 -14.41 -7.92 11.60
CA VAL A 148 -13.70 -8.96 12.36
C VAL A 148 -14.31 -10.33 12.09
N ALA A 149 -13.60 -11.40 12.45
CA ALA A 149 -14.21 -12.73 12.48
C ALA A 149 -15.30 -12.79 13.57
N LYS A 150 -16.41 -13.48 13.29
CA LYS A 150 -17.45 -13.76 14.29
C LYS A 150 -16.84 -14.50 15.48
N ASP A 151 -17.34 -14.19 16.67
CA ASP A 151 -16.87 -14.74 17.94
C ASP A 151 -15.38 -14.42 18.26
N SER A 152 -14.77 -13.42 17.59
CA SER A 152 -13.39 -13.01 17.83
C SER A 152 -13.16 -12.36 19.20
N GLY A 153 -14.23 -11.81 19.79
CA GLY A 153 -14.20 -11.09 21.07
C GLY A 153 -13.78 -9.61 20.94
N TYR A 154 -13.64 -9.08 19.73
CA TYR A 154 -13.54 -7.65 19.45
C TYR A 154 -14.95 -7.13 19.15
N GLU A 155 -15.46 -6.23 19.99
CA GLU A 155 -16.84 -5.71 19.87
C GLU A 155 -16.86 -4.24 19.44
N GLN A 156 -15.77 -3.50 19.66
CA GLN A 156 -15.64 -2.10 19.30
C GLN A 156 -14.22 -1.76 18.80
N VAL A 157 -14.09 -0.71 17.98
CA VAL A 157 -12.81 -0.28 17.37
C VAL A 157 -11.69 -0.10 18.41
N SER A 158 -12.00 0.42 19.59
CA SER A 158 -11.00 0.64 20.65
C SER A 158 -10.35 -0.65 21.15
N ASP A 159 -11.02 -1.80 21.00
CA ASP A 159 -10.46 -3.11 21.36
C ASP A 159 -9.29 -3.49 20.42
N LEU A 160 -9.21 -2.88 19.24
CA LEU A 160 -8.18 -3.15 18.25
C LEU A 160 -6.91 -2.32 18.48
N ASN A 161 -7.01 -1.17 19.15
CA ASN A 161 -5.88 -0.25 19.33
C ASN A 161 -4.93 -0.67 20.47
N GLN A 162 -4.31 -1.84 20.33
CA GLN A 162 -3.39 -2.38 21.33
C GLN A 162 -2.26 -3.23 20.73
N ALA A 163 -1.14 -3.29 21.45
CA ALA A 163 0.04 -4.01 21.02
C ALA A 163 -0.26 -5.50 20.76
N GLY A 164 0.14 -5.98 19.58
CA GLY A 164 -0.02 -7.38 19.17
C GLY A 164 -1.27 -7.66 18.33
N VAL A 165 -2.21 -6.70 18.25
CA VAL A 165 -3.30 -6.74 17.26
C VAL A 165 -2.75 -6.37 15.89
N LYS A 166 -3.25 -7.05 14.85
CA LYS A 166 -2.94 -6.79 13.45
C LYS A 166 -4.20 -6.43 12.67
N VAL A 167 -4.13 -5.34 11.93
CA VAL A 167 -5.23 -4.82 11.13
C VAL A 167 -4.84 -4.93 9.66
N ALA A 168 -5.62 -5.69 8.90
CA ALA A 168 -5.41 -5.88 7.47
C ALA A 168 -5.96 -4.67 6.69
N VAL A 169 -5.19 -4.19 5.72
CA VAL A 169 -5.58 -3.11 4.80
C VAL A 169 -5.00 -3.42 3.41
N GLN A 170 -5.60 -2.88 2.35
CA GLN A 170 -4.96 -2.86 1.03
C GLN A 170 -3.92 -1.73 0.99
N SER A 171 -2.79 -1.97 0.32
CA SER A 171 -1.69 -1.00 0.24
C SER A 171 -2.10 0.25 -0.56
N GLY A 172 -1.82 1.43 -0.01
CA GLY A 172 -2.03 2.72 -0.68
C GLY A 172 -3.45 3.27 -0.59
N THR A 173 -4.34 2.65 0.18
CA THR A 173 -5.74 3.09 0.34
C THR A 173 -5.92 4.07 1.49
N THR A 174 -7.02 4.81 1.48
CA THR A 174 -7.45 5.65 2.60
C THR A 174 -7.78 4.82 3.85
N SER A 175 -8.09 3.53 3.70
CA SER A 175 -8.23 2.60 4.83
C SER A 175 -6.91 2.31 5.54
N GLU A 176 -5.79 2.26 4.81
CA GLU A 176 -4.46 2.19 5.41
C GLU A 176 -4.17 3.44 6.23
N GLU A 177 -4.40 4.63 5.64
CA GLU A 177 -4.19 5.91 6.31
C GLU A 177 -5.03 6.03 7.58
N TRP A 178 -6.32 5.68 7.48
CA TRP A 178 -7.23 5.69 8.61
C TRP A 178 -6.75 4.76 9.74
N ALA A 179 -6.34 3.53 9.40
CA ALA A 179 -5.85 2.57 10.40
C ALA A 179 -4.56 3.04 11.07
N LEU A 180 -3.63 3.65 10.32
CA LEU A 180 -2.39 4.21 10.89
C LEU A 180 -2.66 5.35 11.87
N GLU A 181 -3.65 6.19 11.57
CA GLU A 181 -4.02 7.35 12.39
C GLU A 181 -4.88 6.99 13.61
N ASN A 182 -5.86 6.10 13.44
CA ASN A 182 -6.86 5.80 14.47
C ASN A 182 -6.49 4.58 15.32
N LEU A 183 -5.65 3.68 14.82
CA LEU A 183 -5.19 2.48 15.52
C LEU A 183 -3.66 2.43 15.70
N PRO A 184 -3.00 3.51 16.18
CA PRO A 184 -1.54 3.62 16.17
C PRO A 184 -0.80 2.61 17.06
N GLN A 185 -1.49 1.94 18.00
CA GLN A 185 -0.93 0.88 18.84
C GLN A 185 -1.09 -0.52 18.20
N ALA A 186 -1.94 -0.66 17.18
CA ALA A 186 -2.07 -1.87 16.39
C ALA A 186 -0.97 -1.93 15.30
N GLN A 187 -0.73 -3.12 14.77
CA GLN A 187 0.13 -3.30 13.61
C GLN A 187 -0.73 -3.30 12.34
N THR A 188 -0.61 -2.27 11.51
CA THR A 188 -1.16 -2.29 10.14
C THR A 188 -0.39 -3.31 9.28
N VAL A 189 -1.12 -4.17 8.58
CA VAL A 189 -0.58 -5.23 7.70
C VAL A 189 -1.14 -5.03 6.30
N ASN A 190 -0.27 -4.62 5.38
CA ASN A 190 -0.65 -4.34 4.01
C ASN A 190 -0.77 -5.60 3.16
N PHE A 191 -1.80 -5.62 2.32
CA PHE A 191 -2.03 -6.64 1.31
C PHE A 191 -2.13 -6.00 -0.09
N ASP A 192 -1.94 -6.83 -1.12
CA ASP A 192 -2.02 -6.38 -2.51
C ASP A 192 -3.48 -6.24 -2.99
N ASP A 193 -4.40 -7.01 -2.39
CA ASP A 193 -5.82 -7.08 -2.76
C ASP A 193 -6.70 -7.39 -1.54
N TRP A 194 -7.99 -7.05 -1.63
CA TRP A 194 -8.95 -7.24 -0.55
C TRP A 194 -9.21 -8.72 -0.23
N THR A 195 -9.21 -9.61 -1.22
CA THR A 195 -9.42 -11.05 -0.96
C THR A 195 -8.34 -11.60 -0.04
N ALA A 196 -7.08 -11.21 -0.25
CA ALA A 196 -5.96 -11.57 0.62
C ALA A 196 -6.09 -10.95 2.02
N ALA A 197 -6.52 -9.70 2.13
CA ALA A 197 -6.74 -9.02 3.41
C ALA A 197 -7.82 -9.73 4.25
N PHE A 198 -8.99 -9.99 3.68
CA PHE A 198 -10.09 -10.70 4.37
C PHE A 198 -9.72 -12.16 4.70
N THR A 199 -9.00 -12.85 3.81
CA THR A 199 -8.48 -14.21 4.08
C THR A 199 -7.50 -14.22 5.25
N ALA A 200 -6.69 -13.16 5.40
CA ALA A 200 -5.78 -13.03 6.53
C ALA A 200 -6.55 -12.90 7.86
N VAL A 201 -7.69 -12.21 7.90
CA VAL A 201 -8.55 -12.17 9.09
C VAL A 201 -9.15 -13.55 9.36
N MET A 202 -9.75 -14.19 8.35
CA MET A 202 -10.37 -15.52 8.49
C MET A 202 -9.40 -16.62 8.93
N SER A 203 -8.13 -16.54 8.53
CA SER A 203 -7.09 -17.50 8.93
C SER A 203 -6.48 -17.20 10.32
N GLY A 204 -6.88 -16.09 10.95
CA GLY A 204 -6.33 -15.59 12.22
C GLY A 204 -4.94 -14.95 12.08
N GLN A 205 -4.48 -14.67 10.86
CA GLN A 205 -3.24 -13.92 10.61
C GLN A 205 -3.39 -12.45 11.02
N CYS A 206 -4.57 -11.87 10.82
CA CYS A 206 -4.98 -10.54 11.26
C CYS A 206 -6.26 -10.65 12.13
N GLN A 207 -6.56 -9.63 12.92
CA GLN A 207 -7.71 -9.60 13.83
C GLN A 207 -8.90 -8.84 13.24
N ALA A 208 -8.61 -7.80 12.46
CA ALA A 208 -9.59 -6.98 11.78
C ALA A 208 -9.13 -6.63 10.37
N VAL A 209 -10.05 -6.19 9.53
CA VAL A 209 -9.80 -5.50 8.26
C VAL A 209 -10.49 -4.13 8.32
N VAL A 210 -9.86 -3.11 7.72
CA VAL A 210 -10.50 -1.80 7.46
C VAL A 210 -10.61 -1.64 5.95
N CYS A 211 -11.79 -1.31 5.46
CA CYS A 211 -12.13 -1.31 4.03
C CYS A 211 -13.26 -0.31 3.75
N ASP A 212 -13.41 0.13 2.49
CA ASP A 212 -14.60 0.86 2.06
C ASP A 212 -15.87 0.07 2.41
N LEU A 213 -16.83 0.74 3.03
CA LEU A 213 -18.02 0.11 3.61
C LEU A 213 -18.82 -0.72 2.59
N PRO A 214 -19.11 -0.24 1.35
CA PRO A 214 -19.90 -1.04 0.42
C PRO A 214 -19.14 -2.29 -0.07
N VAL A 215 -17.81 -2.21 -0.19
CA VAL A 215 -16.96 -3.38 -0.50
C VAL A 215 -16.98 -4.36 0.68
N GLU A 216 -16.83 -3.86 1.90
CA GLU A 216 -16.83 -4.69 3.10
C GLU A 216 -18.17 -5.41 3.31
N GLN A 217 -19.29 -4.70 3.18
CA GLN A 217 -20.64 -5.26 3.25
C GLN A 217 -20.84 -6.36 2.20
N TRP A 218 -20.37 -6.14 0.97
CA TRP A 218 -20.43 -7.16 -0.07
C TRP A 218 -19.58 -8.38 0.27
N MET A 219 -18.34 -8.16 0.70
CA MET A 219 -17.37 -9.21 1.03
C MET A 219 -17.87 -10.09 2.17
N VAL A 220 -18.32 -9.48 3.27
CA VAL A 220 -18.90 -10.18 4.43
C VAL A 220 -20.18 -10.93 4.05
N SER A 221 -21.03 -10.37 3.19
CA SER A 221 -22.30 -11.01 2.82
C SER A 221 -22.15 -12.18 1.83
N ASN A 222 -21.14 -12.13 0.95
CA ASN A 222 -21.03 -13.07 -0.17
C ASN A 222 -19.89 -14.08 -0.02
N SER A 223 -18.71 -13.63 0.42
CA SER A 223 -17.47 -14.43 0.34
C SER A 223 -16.90 -14.79 1.72
N PHE A 224 -17.15 -13.95 2.72
CA PHE A 224 -16.58 -14.04 4.08
C PHE A 224 -17.70 -14.03 5.13
N THR A 225 -18.68 -14.92 4.98
CA THR A 225 -19.91 -14.96 5.80
C THR A 225 -19.72 -15.27 7.28
N ASP A 226 -18.52 -15.69 7.67
CA ASP A 226 -18.11 -15.92 9.06
C ASP A 226 -17.44 -14.68 9.70
N MET A 227 -17.50 -13.52 9.03
CA MET A 227 -17.12 -12.22 9.55
C MET A 227 -18.35 -11.36 9.86
N GLU A 228 -18.14 -10.28 10.61
CA GLU A 228 -19.13 -9.24 10.90
C GLU A 228 -18.48 -7.86 10.94
N ILE A 229 -19.22 -6.84 10.52
CA ILE A 229 -18.81 -5.43 10.61
C ILE A 229 -19.18 -4.96 12.02
N ILE A 230 -18.18 -4.49 12.78
CA ILE A 230 -18.35 -4.01 14.16
C ILE A 230 -18.46 -2.50 14.26
N GLU A 231 -18.05 -1.78 13.21
CA GLU A 231 -18.13 -0.32 13.14
C GLU A 231 -18.32 0.13 11.69
N GLU A 232 -19.21 1.09 11.48
CA GLU A 232 -19.26 1.91 10.26
C GLU A 232 -18.61 3.26 10.58
N ILE A 233 -17.56 3.60 9.86
CA ILE A 233 -16.78 4.81 10.06
C ILE A 233 -17.28 5.86 9.07
N SER A 234 -17.91 6.91 9.59
CA SER A 234 -18.34 8.09 8.83
C SER A 234 -17.13 8.90 8.35
N THR A 235 -16.48 8.47 7.26
CA THR A 235 -15.35 9.18 6.65
C THR A 235 -15.82 10.23 5.65
N GLY A 236 -16.95 10.00 4.98
CA GLY A 236 -17.45 10.85 3.89
C GLY A 236 -16.43 10.96 2.75
N GLU A 237 -15.90 9.82 2.34
CA GLU A 237 -15.04 9.74 1.18
C GLU A 237 -15.87 9.86 -0.10
N GLN A 238 -15.28 10.42 -1.15
CA GLN A 238 -15.93 10.51 -2.46
C GLN A 238 -15.06 9.85 -3.51
N PHE A 239 -15.65 8.98 -4.32
CA PHE A 239 -14.97 8.30 -5.40
C PHE A 239 -15.00 9.14 -6.67
N GLY A 240 -13.83 9.27 -7.30
CA GLY A 240 -13.66 9.95 -8.58
C GLY A 240 -12.85 9.12 -9.56
N ILE A 241 -12.96 9.45 -10.84
CA ILE A 241 -12.12 8.89 -11.89
C ILE A 241 -10.86 9.76 -11.96
N ALA A 242 -9.69 9.14 -11.78
CA ALA A 242 -8.41 9.82 -11.83
C ALA A 242 -7.98 10.04 -13.29
N VAL A 243 -7.59 11.26 -13.63
CA VAL A 243 -7.12 11.66 -14.97
C VAL A 243 -5.76 12.34 -14.85
N SER A 244 -4.90 12.21 -15.87
CA SER A 244 -3.63 12.96 -15.86
C SER A 244 -3.89 14.47 -15.88
N LYS A 245 -3.17 15.24 -15.05
CA LYS A 245 -3.20 16.71 -15.05
C LYS A 245 -2.78 17.33 -16.38
N ASP A 246 -2.04 16.59 -17.20
CA ASP A 246 -1.66 17.01 -18.54
C ASP A 246 -2.80 16.85 -19.57
N ASN A 247 -3.96 16.30 -19.16
CA ASN A 247 -5.12 16.04 -20.01
C ASN A 247 -6.46 16.52 -19.39
N PRO A 248 -6.58 17.81 -18.99
CA PRO A 248 -7.79 18.35 -18.34
C PRO A 248 -9.02 18.33 -19.27
N GLY A 249 -8.82 18.29 -20.58
CA GLY A 249 -9.90 18.15 -21.56
C GLY A 249 -10.62 16.81 -21.44
N LEU A 250 -9.90 15.73 -21.07
CA LEU A 250 -10.51 14.43 -20.84
C LEU A 250 -11.34 14.44 -19.54
N THR A 251 -10.86 15.09 -18.48
CA THR A 251 -11.62 15.29 -17.24
C THR A 251 -12.96 15.97 -17.54
N GLN A 252 -12.93 17.08 -18.28
CA GLN A 252 -14.14 17.81 -18.65
C GLN A 252 -15.10 16.94 -19.48
N ALA A 253 -14.59 16.22 -20.48
CA ALA A 253 -15.43 15.37 -21.32
C ALA A 253 -16.09 14.22 -20.55
N ILE A 254 -15.39 13.66 -19.55
CA ILE A 254 -15.96 12.64 -18.67
C ILE A 254 -17.01 13.26 -17.72
N ASN A 255 -16.77 14.45 -17.17
CA ASN A 255 -17.76 15.14 -16.34
C ASN A 255 -19.04 15.46 -17.12
N GLU A 256 -18.93 15.90 -18.37
CA GLU A 256 -20.09 16.13 -19.25
C GLU A 256 -20.87 14.81 -19.47
N ALA A 257 -20.19 13.70 -19.72
CA ALA A 257 -20.83 12.39 -19.83
C ALA A 257 -21.50 11.92 -18.53
N LEU A 258 -20.86 12.12 -17.38
CA LEU A 258 -21.42 11.81 -16.05
C LEU A 258 -22.68 12.65 -15.79
N ALA A 259 -22.64 13.94 -16.09
CA ALA A 259 -23.78 14.84 -15.94
C ALA A 259 -24.96 14.40 -16.81
N ASP A 260 -24.72 14.02 -18.07
CA ASP A 260 -25.75 13.50 -18.97
C ASP A 260 -26.37 12.19 -18.43
N ILE A 261 -25.54 11.25 -17.97
CA ILE A 261 -25.99 9.97 -17.40
C ILE A 261 -26.88 10.19 -16.16
N ARG A 262 -26.53 11.17 -15.31
CA ARG A 262 -27.34 11.55 -14.14
C ARG A 262 -28.64 12.23 -14.55
N ALA A 263 -28.60 13.21 -15.45
CA ALA A 263 -29.77 13.96 -15.89
C ALA A 263 -30.81 13.07 -16.59
N GLU A 264 -30.38 11.97 -17.21
CA GLU A 264 -31.25 10.98 -17.83
C GLU A 264 -31.82 9.93 -16.85
N GLY A 265 -31.40 9.93 -15.57
CA GLY A 265 -31.80 8.96 -14.55
C GLY A 265 -31.13 7.58 -14.69
N ILE A 266 -30.21 7.43 -15.64
CA ILE A 266 -29.51 6.16 -15.92
C ILE A 266 -28.58 5.79 -14.76
N TYR A 267 -27.98 6.79 -14.11
CA TYR A 267 -27.15 6.57 -12.92
C TYR A 267 -27.94 5.88 -11.80
N ASP A 268 -29.15 6.36 -11.50
CA ASP A 268 -30.00 5.83 -10.43
C ASP A 268 -30.43 4.39 -10.73
N GLU A 269 -30.76 4.09 -12.00
CA GLU A 269 -31.07 2.72 -12.45
C GLU A 269 -29.86 1.78 -12.28
N LEU A 270 -28.66 2.26 -12.62
CA LEU A 270 -27.42 1.50 -12.44
C LEU A 270 -27.12 1.27 -10.96
N TYR A 271 -27.31 2.29 -10.13
CA TYR A 271 -27.10 2.22 -8.69
C TYR A 271 -28.09 1.24 -8.04
N GLU A 272 -29.39 1.34 -8.34
CA GLU A 272 -30.42 0.43 -7.82
C GLU A 272 -30.16 -1.02 -8.26
N LYS A 273 -29.67 -1.24 -9.49
CA LYS A 273 -29.27 -2.58 -9.98
C LYS A 273 -28.22 -3.24 -9.09
N TRP A 274 -27.22 -2.48 -8.62
CA TRP A 274 -26.06 -3.02 -7.90
C TRP A 274 -26.21 -2.98 -6.38
N PHE A 275 -26.93 -1.98 -5.84
CA PHE A 275 -27.05 -1.74 -4.40
C PHE A 275 -28.47 -1.95 -3.85
N GLY A 276 -29.48 -2.15 -4.72
CA GLY A 276 -30.84 -2.55 -4.33
C GLY A 276 -31.74 -1.43 -3.81
N ALA A 277 -31.27 -0.19 -3.81
CA ALA A 277 -32.03 1.02 -3.52
C ALA A 277 -31.52 2.18 -4.40
N ALA A 278 -32.35 3.21 -4.61
CA ALA A 278 -31.89 4.44 -5.25
C ALA A 278 -30.80 5.13 -4.41
N PRO A 279 -29.88 5.89 -5.03
CA PRO A 279 -28.91 6.68 -4.27
C PRO A 279 -29.63 7.73 -3.42
N SER A 280 -29.04 8.15 -2.29
CA SER A 280 -29.53 9.31 -1.53
C SER A 280 -29.52 10.56 -2.43
N GLU A 281 -30.43 11.52 -2.21
CA GLU A 281 -30.55 12.76 -3.03
C GLU A 281 -29.24 13.59 -3.11
N SER A 282 -28.22 13.25 -2.31
CA SER A 282 -26.91 13.88 -2.24
C SER A 282 -25.85 13.31 -3.19
N ALA A 283 -26.09 12.18 -3.85
CA ALA A 283 -25.09 11.54 -4.71
C ALA A 283 -24.83 12.36 -5.98
N GLY A 284 -23.99 13.40 -5.87
CA GLY A 284 -23.35 14.08 -7.00
C GLY A 284 -23.97 15.39 -7.52
N THR A 285 -24.68 16.18 -6.71
CA THR A 285 -25.14 17.51 -7.18
C THR A 285 -24.31 18.65 -6.57
N THR A 286 -23.37 19.22 -7.33
CA THR A 286 -22.86 20.57 -7.05
C THR A 286 -23.94 21.58 -7.40
N ALA A 287 -24.61 22.13 -6.39
CA ALA A 287 -25.64 23.15 -6.58
C ALA A 287 -25.02 24.52 -6.90
N ASP A 288 -25.03 24.91 -8.17
CA ASP A 288 -24.93 26.31 -8.60
C ASP A 288 -26.19 26.68 -9.39
N GLU A 289 -27.29 26.97 -8.70
CA GLU A 289 -28.39 27.76 -9.28
C GLU A 289 -28.97 28.73 -8.25
N SER A 290 -28.62 30.00 -8.45
CA SER A 290 -29.25 31.14 -7.83
C SER A 290 -30.69 31.37 -8.33
N ALA A 291 -31.60 31.54 -7.36
CA ALA A 291 -32.86 32.31 -7.38
C ALA A 291 -34.12 31.70 -8.02
N SER A 292 -35.15 31.44 -7.20
CA SER A 292 -36.24 32.40 -6.88
C SER A 292 -37.34 31.70 -6.06
N GLY A 293 -37.82 32.37 -5.01
CA GLY A 293 -38.74 31.78 -4.02
C GLY A 293 -40.19 31.69 -4.45
N ASP A 294 -40.96 30.91 -3.69
CA ASP A 294 -42.31 31.28 -3.26
C ASP A 294 -42.69 30.49 -2.00
N GLU A 295 -43.40 31.16 -1.10
CA GLU A 295 -43.89 30.66 0.18
C GLU A 295 -45.11 29.74 -0.02
N GLY A 296 -45.27 28.71 0.82
CA GLY A 296 -46.48 27.89 0.80
C GLY A 296 -46.55 26.86 1.91
N SER A 297 -47.10 27.27 3.05
CA SER A 297 -47.53 26.44 4.18
C SER A 297 -48.43 25.26 3.79
N ASP A 298 -48.29 24.10 4.43
CA ASP A 298 -49.30 23.60 5.36
C ASP A 298 -48.92 22.27 6.02
N ALA A 299 -49.21 22.22 7.32
CA ALA A 299 -49.07 21.07 8.20
C ALA A 299 -50.18 20.03 7.98
N ALA A 300 -49.87 18.75 8.18
CA ALA A 300 -50.84 17.78 8.68
C ALA A 300 -50.16 16.60 9.38
N ALA A 301 -50.40 16.52 10.69
CA ALA A 301 -50.08 15.40 11.55
C ALA A 301 -50.99 14.18 11.29
N SER A 302 -50.48 12.98 11.57
CA SER A 302 -51.32 11.87 12.03
C SER A 302 -50.56 10.92 12.95
N ASN A 303 -50.98 10.95 14.23
CA ASN A 303 -50.77 9.90 15.23
C ASN A 303 -51.35 8.56 14.77
N THR A 304 -50.71 7.46 15.17
CA THR A 304 -51.44 6.30 15.71
C THR A 304 -50.63 5.59 16.78
N ASP A 305 -51.30 5.39 17.90
CA ASP A 305 -50.88 4.78 19.15
C ASP A 305 -50.70 3.25 19.11
N ALA A 306 -49.79 2.81 19.99
CA ALA A 306 -49.87 1.68 20.92
C ALA A 306 -49.88 0.22 20.41
N SER A 307 -48.90 -0.56 20.87
CA SER A 307 -49.15 -1.47 22.00
C SER A 307 -47.87 -1.96 22.67
N ASP A 308 -47.91 -1.82 23.99
CA ASP A 308 -46.99 -2.25 25.04
C ASP A 308 -47.18 -3.75 25.36
N ALA A 309 -46.08 -4.46 25.66
CA ALA A 309 -46.02 -5.45 26.75
C ALA A 309 -44.61 -6.08 26.90
N GLY A 310 -43.93 -5.76 28.00
CA GLY A 310 -43.49 -6.81 28.93
C GLY A 310 -42.00 -7.12 29.12
N GLU A 311 -41.32 -6.23 29.85
CA GLU A 311 -40.38 -6.47 30.99
C GLU A 311 -39.64 -7.81 31.18
N SER A 312 -38.29 -7.74 31.28
CA SER A 312 -37.52 -7.93 32.54
C SER A 312 -36.00 -7.77 32.27
N ALA A 313 -35.40 -6.65 32.70
CA ALA A 313 -34.59 -6.47 33.92
C ALA A 313 -33.18 -7.13 33.85
N ASP A 314 -32.14 -6.35 33.52
CA ASP A 314 -31.20 -5.65 34.45
C ASP A 314 -29.96 -6.54 34.71
N THR A 315 -28.71 -6.19 34.41
CA THR A 315 -27.91 -5.15 35.08
C THR A 315 -26.54 -5.03 34.38
N SER A 316 -26.10 -3.83 34.02
CA SER A 316 -24.73 -3.33 34.33
C SER A 316 -24.62 -1.85 33.98
N THR A 317 -25.05 -1.03 34.94
CA THR A 317 -24.68 0.38 35.08
C THR A 317 -23.16 0.55 35.09
N GLN A 318 -22.60 1.19 34.07
CA GLN A 318 -21.48 2.11 34.25
C GLN A 318 -21.98 3.54 34.21
N SER A 319 -21.42 4.34 35.10
CA SER A 319 -21.80 5.69 35.48
C SER A 319 -21.60 6.69 34.33
N SER A 320 -22.65 6.97 33.57
CA SER A 320 -22.79 8.20 32.79
C SER A 320 -23.32 9.30 33.71
N THR A 321 -22.44 10.18 34.18
CA THR A 321 -22.91 11.49 34.64
C THR A 321 -23.12 12.31 33.37
N GLU A 322 -24.39 12.46 32.99
CA GLU A 322 -24.87 13.24 31.86
C GLU A 322 -24.25 14.65 31.87
N ALA A 323 -23.43 14.95 30.86
CA ALA A 323 -23.20 16.32 30.43
C ALA A 323 -24.28 16.65 29.37
N GLN A 324 -25.53 16.84 29.81
CA GLN A 324 -26.57 17.43 28.97
C GLN A 324 -26.27 18.92 28.78
N GLY A 325 -25.95 19.32 27.55
CA GLY A 325 -25.78 20.72 27.13
C GLY A 325 -24.68 20.95 26.10
N ALA A 326 -23.44 20.54 26.40
CA ALA A 326 -22.26 20.91 25.60
C ALA A 326 -22.07 20.06 24.33
N LEU A 327 -21.17 20.50 23.43
CA LEU A 327 -20.60 19.64 22.38
C LEU A 327 -20.27 18.26 22.98
N SER A 328 -20.66 17.20 22.31
CA SER A 328 -20.48 15.82 22.76
C SER A 328 -19.62 15.04 21.79
N SER A 329 -19.05 13.91 22.25
CA SER A 329 -18.27 12.99 21.40
C SER A 329 -17.11 13.67 20.67
N VAL A 330 -16.30 14.47 21.40
CA VAL A 330 -15.12 15.12 20.81
C VAL A 330 -14.08 14.07 20.46
N THR A 331 -13.61 14.09 19.22
CA THR A 331 -12.49 13.30 18.74
C THR A 331 -11.34 14.22 18.35
N ALA A 332 -10.10 13.73 18.50
CA ALA A 332 -8.92 14.41 18.01
C ALA A 332 -7.86 13.36 17.66
N THR A 333 -7.51 13.29 16.39
CA THR A 333 -6.45 12.42 15.87
C THR A 333 -5.48 13.24 15.03
N ALA A 334 -4.28 12.73 14.84
CA ALA A 334 -3.32 13.37 13.95
C ALA A 334 -2.70 12.34 13.02
N ARG A 335 -2.55 12.74 11.76
CA ARG A 335 -1.92 11.92 10.73
C ARG A 335 -0.49 11.60 11.15
N SER A 336 -0.06 10.37 10.92
CA SER A 336 1.35 10.01 11.07
C SER A 336 2.20 10.87 10.13
N ASN A 337 3.24 11.49 10.66
CA ASN A 337 4.29 12.16 9.88
C ASN A 337 5.63 11.39 9.98
N GLU A 338 5.58 10.14 10.44
CA GLU A 338 6.69 9.19 10.43
C GLU A 338 6.69 8.37 9.12
N ASP A 339 7.78 8.48 8.36
CA ASP A 339 7.95 7.74 7.10
C ASP A 339 7.89 6.21 7.31
N GLY A 340 6.78 5.60 6.87
CA GLY A 340 6.53 4.16 6.96
C GLY A 340 6.17 3.68 8.37
N GLY A 341 5.75 4.60 9.24
CA GLY A 341 5.29 4.31 10.61
C GLY A 341 3.94 4.97 10.92
N SER A 342 3.51 4.84 12.18
CA SER A 342 2.24 5.38 12.68
C SER A 342 2.43 6.53 13.68
N ALA A 343 3.66 6.97 13.94
CA ALA A 343 3.93 7.98 14.96
C ALA A 343 3.67 9.42 14.47
N VAL A 344 3.14 10.23 15.39
CA VAL A 344 3.11 11.69 15.25
C VAL A 344 4.39 12.24 15.89
N LEU A 345 5.23 12.89 15.10
CA LEU A 345 6.53 13.42 15.48
C LEU A 345 6.41 14.93 15.69
N GLY A 346 6.82 15.37 16.88
CA GLY A 346 6.69 16.75 17.34
C GLY A 346 7.63 17.71 16.62
N GLY A 347 7.22 18.97 16.50
CA GLY A 347 7.98 20.01 15.80
C GLY A 347 7.96 19.91 14.27
N ILE A 348 7.14 19.00 13.73
CA ILE A 348 6.96 18.79 12.29
C ILE A 348 5.48 18.89 11.99
N ALA A 349 5.15 19.60 10.91
CA ALA A 349 3.79 19.78 10.47
C ALA A 349 3.12 18.42 10.21
N THR A 350 1.87 18.29 10.64
CA THR A 350 0.97 17.18 10.33
C THR A 350 -0.46 17.71 10.17
N ARG A 351 -1.38 16.83 9.79
CA ARG A 351 -2.82 17.09 9.81
C ARG A 351 -3.41 16.70 11.16
N LEU A 352 -4.20 17.58 11.75
CA LEU A 352 -5.13 17.28 12.85
C LEU A 352 -6.53 17.06 12.27
N THR A 353 -7.17 15.96 12.65
CA THR A 353 -8.61 15.76 12.46
C THR A 353 -9.29 15.91 13.81
N TRP A 354 -10.19 16.89 13.91
CA TRP A 354 -10.95 17.18 15.11
C TRP A 354 -12.44 17.05 14.80
N GLY A 355 -13.15 16.24 15.58
CA GLY A 355 -14.58 15.98 15.36
C GLY A 355 -15.41 16.25 16.61
N CYS A 356 -16.70 16.50 16.43
CA CYS A 356 -17.67 16.62 17.52
C CYS A 356 -19.11 16.43 17.02
N ILE A 357 -20.01 16.16 17.95
CA ILE A 357 -21.46 16.32 17.76
C ILE A 357 -21.89 17.62 18.43
N THR A 358 -22.43 18.55 17.65
CA THR A 358 -22.97 19.82 18.16
C THR A 358 -24.14 19.59 19.12
N GLY A 359 -24.12 20.25 20.28
CA GLY A 359 -25.10 20.00 21.35
C GLY A 359 -26.52 20.40 20.95
N THR A 360 -27.52 19.55 21.23
CA THR A 360 -28.91 19.74 20.80
C THR A 360 -29.65 20.89 21.50
N ASP A 361 -29.17 21.31 22.68
CA ASP A 361 -29.90 22.22 23.58
C ASP A 361 -29.26 23.63 23.65
N GLU A 362 -28.15 23.84 22.94
CA GLU A 362 -27.29 25.02 23.11
C GLU A 362 -27.29 26.00 21.93
N GLY A 363 -28.03 25.67 20.87
CA GLY A 363 -28.16 26.48 19.66
C GLY A 363 -27.02 26.27 18.66
N ASP A 364 -27.17 26.85 17.47
CA ASP A 364 -26.25 26.64 16.35
C ASP A 364 -24.85 27.19 16.65
N VAL A 365 -23.81 26.51 16.19
CA VAL A 365 -22.41 26.88 16.43
C VAL A 365 -21.90 27.78 15.31
N SER A 366 -21.44 28.99 15.63
CA SER A 366 -20.97 29.98 14.65
C SER A 366 -19.46 30.06 14.50
N GLN A 367 -18.70 29.64 15.53
CA GLN A 367 -17.25 29.68 15.54
C GLN A 367 -16.69 28.59 16.44
N ILE A 368 -15.57 28.00 16.04
CA ILE A 368 -14.74 27.12 16.88
C ILE A 368 -13.33 27.69 16.96
N THR A 369 -12.76 27.70 18.16
CA THR A 369 -11.35 28.02 18.38
C THR A 369 -10.64 26.77 18.89
N LEU A 370 -9.70 26.24 18.12
CA LEU A 370 -8.84 25.14 18.54
C LEU A 370 -7.56 25.69 19.18
N GLN A 371 -7.17 25.13 20.31
CA GLN A 371 -6.02 25.54 21.09
C GLN A 371 -5.05 24.36 21.24
N LEU A 372 -3.86 24.51 20.66
CA LEU A 372 -2.77 23.56 20.84
C LEU A 372 -2.11 23.71 22.21
N PRO A 373 -1.49 22.63 22.74
CA PRO A 373 -0.71 22.67 23.97
C PRO A 373 0.50 23.61 23.88
N ASP A 374 1.07 23.96 25.04
CA ASP A 374 2.28 24.77 25.11
C ASP A 374 3.42 24.18 24.25
N GLY A 375 3.95 25.00 23.34
CA GLY A 375 4.99 24.59 22.39
C GLY A 375 4.46 24.08 21.04
N GLY A 376 3.14 23.97 20.86
CA GLY A 376 2.52 23.73 19.57
C GLY A 376 2.21 25.02 18.80
N SER A 377 2.10 24.92 17.48
CA SER A 377 1.79 26.04 16.58
C SER A 377 1.13 25.58 15.29
N PHE A 378 0.69 26.55 14.48
CA PHE A 378 0.09 26.33 13.17
C PHE A 378 0.95 27.04 12.10
N GLU A 379 1.32 26.36 11.00
CA GLU A 379 2.12 26.89 9.89
C GLU A 379 1.45 26.57 8.54
N ASP A 380 1.34 27.55 7.64
CA ASP A 380 0.72 27.39 6.30
C ASP A 380 -0.66 26.67 6.32
N THR A 381 -1.45 26.97 7.35
CA THR A 381 -2.69 26.24 7.68
C THR A 381 -3.80 26.41 6.65
N SER A 382 -4.31 25.28 6.16
CA SER A 382 -5.62 25.16 5.54
C SER A 382 -6.59 24.45 6.48
N VAL A 383 -7.87 24.82 6.40
CA VAL A 383 -8.94 24.24 7.21
C VAL A 383 -10.05 23.78 6.29
N GLU A 384 -10.47 22.53 6.45
CA GLU A 384 -11.70 22.01 5.85
C GLU A 384 -12.66 21.62 6.96
N ALA A 385 -13.87 22.14 6.92
CA ALA A 385 -14.93 21.76 7.84
C ALA A 385 -16.07 21.11 7.06
N THR A 386 -16.57 20.00 7.59
CA THR A 386 -17.61 19.21 6.94
C THR A 386 -18.64 18.78 7.96
N ILE A 387 -19.92 18.96 7.63
CA ILE A 387 -21.02 18.31 8.34
C ILE A 387 -21.23 16.94 7.70
N VAL A 388 -21.27 15.90 8.51
CA VAL A 388 -21.53 14.53 8.10
C VAL A 388 -22.91 14.12 8.62
N SER A 389 -23.73 13.52 7.76
CA SER A 389 -25.03 12.95 8.12
C SER A 389 -25.25 11.68 7.30
N ASP A 390 -25.04 10.51 7.91
CA ASP A 390 -25.04 9.21 7.23
C ASP A 390 -24.00 9.15 6.08
N LEU A 391 -24.46 9.20 4.82
CA LEU A 391 -23.60 9.28 3.62
C LEU A 391 -23.43 10.73 3.12
N ASP A 392 -24.21 11.67 3.63
CA ASP A 392 -24.25 13.03 3.13
C ASP A 392 -23.14 13.86 3.76
N ARG A 393 -22.32 14.49 2.90
CA ARG A 393 -21.33 15.47 3.30
C ARG A 393 -21.65 16.83 2.73
N THR A 394 -21.71 17.82 3.63
CA THR A 394 -21.78 19.22 3.23
C THR A 394 -20.51 19.93 3.67
N GLN A 395 -19.66 20.27 2.71
CA GLN A 395 -18.50 21.12 2.98
C GLN A 395 -18.98 22.51 3.40
N ILE A 396 -18.48 22.98 4.53
CA ILE A 396 -18.85 24.27 5.09
C ILE A 396 -17.78 25.29 4.73
N GLN A 397 -18.22 26.42 4.20
CA GLN A 397 -17.33 27.56 3.97
C GLN A 397 -16.87 28.12 5.31
N THR A 398 -15.55 28.22 5.49
CA THR A 398 -14.94 28.69 6.72
C THR A 398 -13.92 29.79 6.47
N GLN A 399 -13.74 30.65 7.47
CA GLN A 399 -12.65 31.61 7.52
C GLN A 399 -11.78 31.27 8.74
N ALA A 400 -10.53 30.87 8.46
CA ALA A 400 -9.58 30.49 9.49
C ALA A 400 -8.57 31.62 9.74
N SER A 401 -8.26 31.88 11.02
CA SER A 401 -7.19 32.79 11.41
C SER A 401 -6.35 32.22 12.53
N VAL A 402 -5.03 32.26 12.34
CA VAL A 402 -4.04 31.75 13.30
C VAL A 402 -3.57 32.88 14.20
N SER A 403 -3.57 32.64 15.52
CA SER A 403 -2.97 33.51 16.52
C SER A 403 -2.12 32.67 17.49
N ASN A 404 -0.82 32.55 17.22
CA ASN A 404 0.12 31.69 17.95
C ASN A 404 -0.31 30.21 17.92
N SER A 405 -0.66 29.65 19.08
CA SER A 405 -1.14 28.28 19.26
C SER A 405 -2.66 28.16 19.23
N SER A 406 -3.38 29.23 18.88
CA SER A 406 -4.83 29.24 18.70
C SER A 406 -5.18 29.36 17.22
N LEU A 407 -6.11 28.55 16.76
CA LEU A 407 -6.73 28.62 15.44
C LEU A 407 -8.21 28.95 15.62
N VAL A 408 -8.63 30.11 15.13
CA VAL A 408 -10.04 30.53 15.13
C VAL A 408 -10.64 30.18 13.77
N ILE A 409 -11.77 29.47 13.78
CA ILE A 409 -12.50 29.00 12.61
C ILE A 409 -13.90 29.59 12.68
N ASP A 410 -14.17 30.58 11.85
CA ASP A 410 -15.49 31.18 11.67
C ASP A 410 -16.25 30.42 10.58
N PHE A 411 -17.49 30.04 10.85
CA PHE A 411 -18.37 29.44 9.85
C PHE A 411 -19.20 30.52 9.16
N ASP A 412 -19.22 30.52 7.82
CA ASP A 412 -20.00 31.50 7.05
C ASP A 412 -21.51 31.39 7.34
N GLN A 413 -21.97 30.17 7.69
CA GLN A 413 -23.31 29.89 8.21
C GLN A 413 -23.19 29.10 9.52
N PRO A 414 -23.97 29.41 10.57
CA PRO A 414 -23.96 28.64 11.81
C PRO A 414 -24.28 27.15 11.57
N ILE A 415 -23.52 26.27 12.20
CA ILE A 415 -23.69 24.82 12.17
C ILE A 415 -24.90 24.44 13.03
N PRO A 416 -25.93 23.78 12.46
CA PRO A 416 -27.12 23.40 13.20
C PRO A 416 -26.82 22.48 14.39
N ALA A 417 -27.52 22.69 15.50
CA ALA A 417 -27.44 21.79 16.66
C ALA A 417 -27.77 20.32 16.29
N GLY A 418 -27.02 19.36 16.84
CA GLY A 418 -27.13 17.93 16.56
C GLY A 418 -26.33 17.46 15.33
N SER A 419 -25.70 18.36 14.58
CA SER A 419 -24.82 18.01 13.46
C SER A 419 -23.53 17.35 13.93
N GLU A 420 -23.10 16.31 13.22
CA GLU A 420 -21.75 15.75 13.33
C GLU A 420 -20.79 16.58 12.48
N LEU A 421 -19.84 17.25 13.13
CA LEU A 421 -18.91 18.18 12.51
C LEU A 421 -17.51 17.58 12.56
N SER A 422 -16.87 17.46 11.40
CA SER A 422 -15.46 17.09 11.25
C SER A 422 -14.67 18.28 10.71
N ILE A 423 -13.52 18.58 11.32
CA ILE A 423 -12.61 19.65 10.94
C ILE A 423 -11.23 19.05 10.71
N GLU A 424 -10.73 19.18 9.50
CA GLU A 424 -9.36 18.84 9.13
C GLU A 424 -8.52 20.10 9.07
N VAL A 425 -7.41 20.11 9.80
CA VAL A 425 -6.47 21.23 9.88
C VAL A 425 -5.09 20.74 9.45
N GLU A 426 -4.61 21.23 8.32
CA GLU A 426 -3.25 20.97 7.86
C GLU A 426 -2.25 21.95 8.51
N GLY A 427 -0.98 21.57 8.54
CA GLY A 427 0.08 22.46 9.03
C GLY A 427 0.11 22.60 10.57
N VAL A 428 -0.32 21.57 11.30
CA VAL A 428 -0.30 21.54 12.76
C VAL A 428 1.06 21.04 13.25
N LEU A 429 1.75 21.84 14.07
CA LEU A 429 2.98 21.45 14.75
C LEU A 429 2.68 21.16 16.21
N PHE A 430 2.76 19.89 16.59
CA PHE A 430 2.74 19.51 18.00
C PHE A 430 4.06 19.86 18.71
N PRO A 431 4.08 19.98 20.04
CA PRO A 431 5.31 20.25 20.79
C PRO A 431 6.42 19.24 20.45
N SER A 432 7.65 19.72 20.32
CA SER A 432 8.81 18.87 19.98
C SER A 432 9.22 17.88 21.09
N THR A 433 8.58 17.94 22.25
CA THR A 433 8.85 17.04 23.38
C THR A 433 7.90 15.85 23.30
N ALA A 434 8.39 14.64 23.55
CA ALA A 434 7.51 13.48 23.59
C ALA A 434 6.48 13.60 24.72
N GLY A 435 5.22 13.26 24.43
CA GLY A 435 4.13 13.40 25.38
C GLY A 435 2.78 12.97 24.81
N ALA A 436 1.77 12.92 25.67
CA ALA A 436 0.39 12.75 25.30
C ALA A 436 -0.31 14.11 25.43
N TYR A 437 -0.83 14.63 24.33
CA TYR A 437 -1.32 16.01 24.25
C TYR A 437 -2.79 16.05 23.90
N THR A 438 -3.54 16.94 24.53
CA THR A 438 -4.94 17.22 24.18
C THR A 438 -5.03 18.50 23.35
N VAL A 439 -6.05 18.58 22.50
CA VAL A 439 -6.43 19.80 21.80
C VAL A 439 -7.61 20.40 22.56
N GLY A 440 -7.38 21.56 23.16
CA GLY A 440 -8.42 22.30 23.87
C GLY A 440 -9.04 23.38 22.99
N GLY A 441 -9.80 24.27 23.60
CA GLY A 441 -10.28 25.46 22.92
C GLY A 441 -11.65 25.93 23.40
N THR A 442 -12.32 26.71 22.56
CA THR A 442 -13.67 27.24 22.84
C THR A 442 -14.55 27.16 21.60
N TYR A 443 -15.86 27.28 21.78
CA TYR A 443 -16.81 27.48 20.69
C TYR A 443 -17.75 28.64 21.03
N THR A 444 -18.31 29.26 20.00
CA THR A 444 -19.26 30.36 20.13
C THR A 444 -20.56 30.01 19.41
N THR A 445 -21.68 30.06 20.13
CA THR A 445 -23.01 29.83 19.56
C THR A 445 -23.55 31.08 18.86
N SER A 446 -24.57 30.92 18.01
CA SER A 446 -25.15 31.98 17.19
C SER A 446 -25.73 33.16 17.98
N ASP A 447 -26.02 32.97 19.27
CA ASP A 447 -26.41 34.01 20.22
C ASP A 447 -25.22 34.83 20.77
N GLY A 448 -23.99 34.48 20.37
CA GLY A 448 -22.74 35.09 20.81
C GLY A 448 -22.19 34.56 22.14
N THR A 449 -22.78 33.50 22.70
CA THR A 449 -22.28 32.89 23.94
C THR A 449 -21.05 32.03 23.65
N GLN A 450 -19.94 32.30 24.33
CA GLN A 450 -18.70 31.51 24.24
C GLN A 450 -18.64 30.46 25.37
N ARG A 451 -18.21 29.24 25.05
CA ARG A 451 -18.08 28.11 25.96
C ARG A 451 -16.79 27.34 25.71
N ASP A 452 -16.29 26.63 26.71
CA ASP A 452 -15.08 25.80 26.60
C ASP A 452 -15.39 24.51 25.83
N LEU A 453 -14.47 24.08 24.96
CA LEU A 453 -14.56 22.76 24.34
C LEU A 453 -14.35 21.66 25.40
N PRO A 454 -15.04 20.52 25.30
CA PRO A 454 -14.68 19.32 26.04
C PRO A 454 -13.22 18.93 25.78
N GLU A 455 -12.58 18.33 26.77
CA GLU A 455 -11.20 17.85 26.62
C GLU A 455 -11.16 16.73 25.58
N SER A 456 -10.30 16.88 24.57
CA SER A 456 -10.14 15.87 23.53
C SER A 456 -9.44 14.61 24.07
N PRO A 457 -9.57 13.46 23.38
CA PRO A 457 -8.62 12.37 23.54
C PRO A 457 -7.18 12.84 23.34
N THR A 458 -6.23 12.14 23.97
CA THR A 458 -4.81 12.47 23.87
C THR A 458 -4.19 11.95 22.57
N ILE A 459 -3.47 12.81 21.87
CA ILE A 459 -2.61 12.47 20.73
C ILE A 459 -1.20 12.18 21.27
N ALA A 460 -0.69 10.98 20.98
CA ALA A 460 0.66 10.57 21.38
C ALA A 460 1.68 11.16 20.40
N VAL A 461 2.54 12.03 20.90
CA VAL A 461 3.60 12.70 20.14
C VAL A 461 4.95 12.18 20.59
N SER A 462 5.82 11.85 19.64
CA SER A 462 7.21 11.46 19.90
C SER A 462 8.17 12.58 19.49
N GLU A 463 9.38 12.59 20.04
CA GLU A 463 10.40 13.56 19.65
C GLU A 463 10.80 13.36 18.17
N SER A 464 11.08 14.46 17.46
CA SER A 464 11.63 14.37 16.11
C SER A 464 12.93 13.58 16.15
N THR A 465 13.11 12.70 15.16
CA THR A 465 14.35 11.95 15.03
C THR A 465 15.40 12.81 14.33
N TRP A 466 16.69 12.52 14.55
CA TRP A 466 17.78 13.17 13.81
C TRP A 466 17.62 13.07 12.29
N VAL A 467 16.91 12.03 11.81
CA VAL A 467 16.59 11.81 10.40
C VAL A 467 15.67 12.91 9.90
N GLN A 468 14.62 13.22 10.66
CA GLN A 468 13.68 14.27 10.28
C GLN A 468 14.25 15.66 10.44
N ASP A 469 15.10 15.92 11.44
CA ASP A 469 15.83 17.18 11.52
C ASP A 469 16.70 17.41 10.27
N ALA A 470 17.29 16.34 9.73
CA ALA A 470 18.05 16.40 8.49
C ALA A 470 17.15 16.63 7.26
N VAL A 471 15.94 16.08 7.23
CA VAL A 471 14.95 16.34 6.17
C VAL A 471 14.49 17.80 6.21
N SER A 472 14.10 18.31 7.37
CA SER A 472 13.71 19.71 7.55
C SER A 472 14.85 20.66 7.14
N TRP A 473 16.10 20.30 7.47
CA TRP A 473 17.25 21.05 6.98
C TRP A 473 17.34 21.03 5.45
N LEU A 474 17.11 19.88 4.80
CA LEU A 474 17.13 19.73 3.33
C LEU A 474 16.02 20.55 2.66
N ASP A 475 14.80 20.56 3.21
CA ASP A 475 13.67 21.33 2.67
C ASP A 475 13.96 22.83 2.63
N ASN A 476 14.78 23.32 3.57
CA ASN A 476 15.20 24.71 3.61
C ASN A 476 16.37 25.07 2.65
N GLN A 477 16.79 24.15 1.77
CA GLN A 477 17.93 24.38 0.87
C GLN A 477 17.49 24.63 -0.57
N ALA A 478 17.82 25.81 -1.11
CA ALA A 478 17.52 26.18 -2.50
C ALA A 478 18.12 25.22 -3.56
N TRP A 479 19.22 24.51 -3.25
CA TRP A 479 19.78 23.53 -4.19
C TRP A 479 18.93 22.25 -4.28
N VAL A 480 18.20 21.92 -3.21
CA VAL A 480 17.29 20.78 -3.15
C VAL A 480 16.08 21.04 -4.03
N ASP A 481 15.54 22.26 -4.03
CA ASP A 481 14.45 22.66 -4.95
C ASP A 481 14.86 22.51 -6.41
N VAL A 482 16.05 23.00 -6.76
CA VAL A 482 16.59 22.86 -8.12
C VAL A 482 16.81 21.39 -8.47
N TRP A 483 17.29 20.59 -7.54
CA TRP A 483 17.47 19.14 -7.73
C TRP A 483 16.13 18.44 -7.99
N ASN A 484 15.14 18.71 -7.14
CA ASN A 484 13.82 18.08 -7.19
C ASN A 484 13.00 18.54 -8.40
N SER A 485 13.27 19.73 -8.95
CA SER A 485 12.64 20.21 -10.18
C SER A 485 12.99 19.36 -11.42
N ASN A 486 14.06 18.57 -11.38
CA ASN A 486 14.36 17.62 -12.44
C ASN A 486 13.51 16.35 -12.25
N PRO A 487 12.65 15.96 -13.21
CA PRO A 487 11.73 14.83 -13.03
C PRO A 487 12.42 13.51 -12.67
N PHE A 488 13.59 13.24 -13.26
CA PHE A 488 14.33 12.02 -12.98
C PHE A 488 14.98 12.05 -11.59
N LEU A 489 15.65 13.14 -11.23
CA LEU A 489 16.30 13.25 -9.93
C LEU A 489 15.29 13.35 -8.78
N GLY A 490 14.20 14.08 -8.96
CA GLY A 490 13.10 14.17 -8.01
C GLY A 490 12.36 12.85 -7.81
N MET A 491 12.32 11.96 -8.82
CA MET A 491 11.65 10.66 -8.71
C MET A 491 12.55 9.54 -8.16
N PHE A 492 13.85 9.53 -8.48
CA PHE A 492 14.76 8.43 -8.15
C PHE A 492 15.78 8.77 -7.06
N PHE A 493 16.05 10.05 -6.82
CA PHE A 493 17.13 10.51 -5.94
C PHE A 493 16.71 11.72 -5.11
N LYS A 494 15.46 11.78 -4.64
CA LYS A 494 14.96 12.91 -3.84
C LYS A 494 15.74 12.95 -2.51
N PRO A 495 16.54 14.00 -2.22
CA PRO A 495 17.47 13.99 -1.09
C PRO A 495 16.80 13.72 0.26
N GLN A 496 15.61 14.27 0.46
CA GLN A 496 14.77 14.03 1.64
C GLN A 496 14.51 12.54 1.84
N TYR A 497 13.96 11.89 0.82
CA TYR A 497 13.62 10.46 0.87
C TYR A 497 14.85 9.56 0.89
N VAL A 498 16.02 10.02 0.41
CA VAL A 498 17.27 9.26 0.60
C VAL A 498 17.58 9.13 2.09
N VAL A 499 17.48 10.23 2.84
CA VAL A 499 17.79 10.24 4.29
C VAL A 499 16.81 9.37 5.06
N THR A 500 15.51 9.54 4.81
CA THR A 500 14.47 8.77 5.52
C THR A 500 14.49 7.30 5.13
N SER A 501 14.55 6.98 3.84
CA SER A 501 14.61 5.60 3.37
C SER A 501 15.84 4.87 3.90
N ILE A 502 17.01 5.50 3.97
CA ILE A 502 18.19 4.82 4.54
C ILE A 502 17.91 4.40 5.98
N ALA A 503 17.28 5.25 6.79
CA ALA A 503 16.95 4.91 8.17
C ALA A 503 15.86 3.83 8.25
N SER A 504 14.70 4.05 7.61
CA SER A 504 13.53 3.17 7.69
C SER A 504 13.79 1.77 7.11
N LEU A 505 14.60 1.67 6.04
CA LEU A 505 14.95 0.38 5.43
C LEU A 505 15.94 -0.47 6.26
N PHE A 506 16.58 0.10 7.28
CA PHE A 506 17.60 -0.61 8.08
C PHE A 506 17.01 -1.83 8.78
N GLN A 507 15.77 -1.74 9.27
CA GLN A 507 15.07 -2.86 9.90
C GLN A 507 14.81 -3.99 8.91
N GLY A 508 14.26 -3.66 7.73
CA GLY A 508 14.03 -4.63 6.65
C GLY A 508 15.32 -5.30 6.17
N TRP A 509 16.40 -4.52 6.05
CA TRP A 509 17.75 -5.03 5.76
C TRP A 509 18.23 -6.03 6.82
N GLY A 510 18.01 -5.72 8.10
CA GLY A 510 18.28 -6.63 9.21
C GLY A 510 17.52 -7.95 9.11
N THR A 511 16.24 -7.91 8.76
CA THR A 511 15.41 -9.10 8.53
C THR A 511 15.94 -9.93 7.36
N ALA A 512 16.27 -9.32 6.22
CA ALA A 512 16.84 -10.02 5.06
C ALA A 512 18.17 -10.72 5.41
N LEU A 513 19.03 -10.05 6.18
CA LEU A 513 20.26 -10.64 6.70
C LEU A 513 19.98 -11.80 7.65
N LEU A 514 19.03 -11.67 8.56
CA LEU A 514 18.64 -12.72 9.50
C LEU A 514 18.15 -13.96 8.75
N VAL A 515 17.26 -13.79 7.76
CA VAL A 515 16.78 -14.89 6.93
C VAL A 515 17.93 -15.63 6.26
N THR A 516 18.90 -14.89 5.72
CA THR A 516 20.05 -15.47 5.05
C THR A 516 21.00 -16.19 6.01
N VAL A 517 21.34 -15.54 7.13
CA VAL A 517 22.31 -16.03 8.13
C VAL A 517 21.77 -17.25 8.89
N ILE A 518 20.46 -17.40 9.03
CA ILE A 518 19.84 -18.58 9.64
C ILE A 518 19.49 -19.64 8.59
N GLY A 519 18.87 -19.23 7.48
CA GLY A 519 18.42 -20.13 6.43
C GLY A 519 19.57 -20.89 5.76
N PHE A 520 20.70 -20.23 5.49
CA PHE A 520 21.81 -20.87 4.81
C PHE A 520 22.48 -21.98 5.66
N PRO A 521 22.82 -21.77 6.94
CA PRO A 521 23.33 -22.84 7.79
C PRO A 521 22.35 -24.01 7.98
N LEU A 522 21.03 -23.75 8.01
CA LEU A 522 20.01 -24.81 8.05
C LEU A 522 19.96 -25.61 6.74
N ALA A 523 20.21 -24.96 5.61
CA ALA A 523 20.24 -25.59 4.30
C ALA A 523 21.43 -26.55 4.12
N ILE A 524 22.59 -26.29 4.75
CA ILE A 524 23.80 -27.11 4.63
C ILE A 524 23.61 -28.58 5.03
N PRO A 525 23.14 -28.93 6.24
CA PRO A 525 22.98 -30.32 6.64
C PRO A 525 21.92 -31.04 5.81
N VAL A 526 20.84 -30.36 5.44
CA VAL A 526 19.79 -30.90 4.57
C VAL A 526 20.36 -31.16 3.17
N GLY A 527 21.09 -30.22 2.59
CA GLY A 527 21.71 -30.37 1.29
C GLY A 527 22.74 -31.50 1.27
N LEU A 528 23.57 -31.61 2.30
CA LEU A 528 24.54 -32.71 2.43
C LEU A 528 23.85 -34.08 2.55
N LEU A 529 22.75 -34.16 3.33
CA LEU A 529 21.93 -35.36 3.43
C LEU A 529 21.39 -35.78 2.05
N PHE A 530 20.79 -34.84 1.32
CA PHE A 530 20.21 -35.11 0.00
C PHE A 530 21.28 -35.41 -1.07
N ALA A 531 22.47 -34.85 -0.96
CA ALA A 531 23.63 -35.22 -1.78
C ALA A 531 23.97 -36.71 -1.59
N PHE A 532 24.04 -37.18 -0.34
CA PHE A 532 24.29 -38.60 -0.05
C PHE A 532 23.16 -39.52 -0.51
N LEU A 533 21.90 -39.11 -0.34
CA LEU A 533 20.76 -39.87 -0.83
C LEU A 533 20.85 -40.07 -2.35
N LYS A 534 21.11 -38.99 -3.10
CA LYS A 534 21.29 -39.04 -4.56
C LYS A 534 22.49 -39.90 -4.99
N MET A 535 23.58 -39.90 -4.25
CA MET A 535 24.76 -40.74 -4.53
C MET A 535 24.62 -42.21 -4.08
N SER A 536 23.56 -42.54 -3.34
CA SER A 536 23.37 -43.86 -2.75
C SER A 536 23.31 -44.97 -3.82
N ARG A 537 23.81 -46.16 -3.47
CA ARG A 537 23.66 -47.37 -4.30
C ARG A 537 22.24 -47.93 -4.23
N ASN A 538 21.48 -47.63 -3.18
CA ASN A 538 20.09 -48.06 -3.03
C ASN A 538 19.21 -47.24 -3.98
N ARG A 539 18.46 -47.93 -4.85
CA ARG A 539 17.59 -47.31 -5.86
C ARG A 539 16.51 -46.43 -5.24
N ILE A 540 15.96 -46.79 -4.07
CA ILE A 540 14.90 -46.02 -3.40
C ILE A 540 15.47 -44.73 -2.84
N LEU A 541 16.56 -44.81 -2.06
CA LEU A 541 17.20 -43.62 -1.49
C LEU A 541 17.68 -42.65 -2.59
N ARG A 542 18.21 -43.21 -3.68
CA ARG A 542 18.56 -42.43 -4.87
C ARG A 542 17.34 -41.75 -5.48
N ALA A 543 16.23 -42.48 -5.66
CA ALA A 543 15.00 -41.92 -6.21
C ALA A 543 14.48 -40.76 -5.36
N VAL A 544 14.40 -40.93 -4.03
CA VAL A 544 14.01 -39.85 -3.09
C VAL A 544 14.92 -38.63 -3.25
N GLY A 545 16.24 -38.84 -3.27
CA GLY A 545 17.20 -37.74 -3.43
C GLY A 545 17.06 -37.02 -4.78
N VAL A 546 16.89 -37.77 -5.87
CA VAL A 546 16.71 -37.20 -7.21
C VAL A 546 15.40 -36.44 -7.32
N THR A 547 14.29 -36.99 -6.81
CA THR A 547 12.98 -36.33 -6.86
C THR A 547 12.99 -35.03 -6.08
N TYR A 548 13.50 -35.03 -4.84
CA TYR A 548 13.62 -33.81 -4.03
C TYR A 548 14.38 -32.69 -4.75
N ILE A 549 15.57 -33.02 -5.25
CA ILE A 549 16.45 -32.03 -5.90
C ILE A 549 15.83 -31.53 -7.21
N ASN A 550 15.28 -32.42 -8.04
CA ASN A 550 14.71 -32.04 -9.33
C ASN A 550 13.42 -31.24 -9.16
N LEU A 551 12.60 -31.56 -8.16
CA LEU A 551 11.34 -30.85 -7.89
C LEU A 551 11.63 -29.43 -7.40
N LEU A 552 12.41 -29.27 -6.33
CA LEU A 552 12.64 -27.96 -5.72
C LEU A 552 13.47 -27.02 -6.61
N ARG A 553 14.37 -27.55 -7.44
CA ARG A 553 15.10 -26.74 -8.43
C ARG A 553 14.32 -26.54 -9.74
N GLY A 554 13.25 -27.31 -9.95
CA GLY A 554 12.41 -27.24 -11.14
C GLY A 554 11.23 -26.28 -11.00
N ILE A 555 10.83 -25.96 -9.77
CA ILE A 555 9.74 -25.03 -9.47
C ILE A 555 10.32 -23.65 -9.10
N PRO A 556 9.76 -22.53 -9.60
CA PRO A 556 10.17 -21.19 -9.17
C PRO A 556 10.09 -21.02 -7.65
N LEU A 557 11.10 -20.38 -7.05
CA LEU A 557 11.12 -20.12 -5.60
C LEU A 557 9.90 -19.31 -5.16
N PHE A 558 9.49 -18.33 -5.96
CA PHE A 558 8.25 -17.56 -5.74
C PHE A 558 7.03 -18.46 -5.50
N LEU A 559 6.83 -19.50 -6.35
CA LEU A 559 5.71 -20.42 -6.19
C LEU A 559 5.84 -21.30 -4.94
N GLN A 560 7.07 -21.65 -4.54
CA GLN A 560 7.32 -22.40 -3.30
C GLN A 560 6.94 -21.57 -2.07
N ILE A 561 7.24 -20.27 -2.09
CA ILE A 561 6.84 -19.32 -1.05
C ILE A 561 5.31 -19.22 -1.00
N TYR A 562 4.64 -18.99 -2.12
CA TYR A 562 3.17 -18.92 -2.16
C TYR A 562 2.50 -20.18 -1.61
N ILE A 563 2.91 -21.36 -2.09
CA ILE A 563 2.33 -22.63 -1.62
C ILE A 563 2.54 -22.81 -0.11
N ALA A 564 3.69 -22.40 0.42
CA ALA A 564 3.95 -22.51 1.84
C ALA A 564 3.10 -21.54 2.67
N PHE A 565 3.02 -20.27 2.27
CA PHE A 565 2.32 -19.23 3.01
C PHE A 565 0.80 -19.36 2.95
N PHE A 566 0.24 -19.78 1.81
CA PHE A 566 -1.21 -19.95 1.68
C PHE A 566 -1.67 -21.40 1.92
N GLY A 567 -0.89 -22.39 1.50
CA GLY A 567 -1.27 -23.80 1.62
C GLY A 567 -1.09 -24.38 3.03
N MET A 568 -0.11 -23.91 3.81
CA MET A 568 0.14 -24.44 5.15
C MET A 568 -0.96 -24.05 6.17
N PRO A 569 -1.45 -22.80 6.20
CA PRO A 569 -2.63 -22.42 6.98
C PRO A 569 -3.87 -23.24 6.65
N MET A 570 -4.12 -23.52 5.36
CA MET A 570 -5.25 -24.37 4.92
C MET A 570 -5.17 -25.81 5.44
N LEU A 571 -3.98 -26.29 5.81
CA LEU A 571 -3.78 -27.59 6.45
C LEU A 571 -3.90 -27.53 7.99
N GLY A 572 -4.22 -26.37 8.55
CA GLY A 572 -4.35 -26.14 10.00
C GLY A 572 -3.04 -25.79 10.71
N PHE A 573 -1.98 -25.45 9.97
CA PHE A 573 -0.68 -25.07 10.55
C PHE A 573 -0.41 -23.57 10.35
N ASN A 574 -0.65 -22.77 11.38
CA ASN A 574 -0.37 -21.33 11.38
C ASN A 574 1.02 -21.06 11.99
N LEU A 575 2.03 -20.99 11.13
CA LEU A 575 3.39 -20.60 11.54
C LEU A 575 3.58 -19.09 11.35
N PRO A 576 4.34 -18.41 12.24
CA PRO A 576 4.69 -17.02 12.02
C PRO A 576 5.49 -16.83 10.71
N ASN A 577 5.25 -15.72 10.02
CA ASN A 577 5.77 -15.42 8.68
C ASN A 577 7.30 -15.55 8.57
N LEU A 578 8.05 -15.02 9.54
CA LEU A 578 9.52 -15.03 9.51
C LEU A 578 10.11 -16.45 9.62
N PRO A 579 9.76 -17.28 10.62
CA PRO A 579 10.14 -18.70 10.67
C PRO A 579 9.75 -19.50 9.42
N LEU A 580 8.54 -19.28 8.89
CA LEU A 580 8.08 -19.97 7.67
C LEU A 580 8.92 -19.56 6.46
N GLY A 581 9.18 -18.26 6.28
CA GLY A 581 10.09 -17.73 5.27
C GLY A 581 11.47 -18.37 5.37
N ILE A 582 12.09 -18.37 6.56
CA ILE A 582 13.39 -19.02 6.79
C ILE A 582 13.37 -20.50 6.38
N ALA A 583 12.32 -21.24 6.75
CA ALA A 583 12.20 -22.66 6.44
C ALA A 583 12.10 -22.91 4.94
N VAL A 584 11.25 -22.16 4.23
CA VAL A 584 11.08 -22.29 2.77
C VAL A 584 12.38 -21.95 2.05
N MET A 585 13.03 -20.84 2.42
CA MET A 585 14.31 -20.43 1.85
C MET A 585 15.41 -21.47 2.10
N ALA A 586 15.46 -22.05 3.30
CA ALA A 586 16.41 -23.12 3.64
C ALA A 586 16.17 -24.40 2.83
N VAL A 587 14.90 -24.82 2.70
CA VAL A 587 14.52 -26.01 1.92
C VAL A 587 14.90 -25.83 0.45
N ASN A 588 14.57 -24.70 -0.15
CA ASN A 588 14.95 -24.40 -1.53
C ASN A 588 16.48 -24.41 -1.72
N THR A 589 17.19 -23.62 -0.90
CA THR A 589 18.66 -23.51 -0.95
C THR A 589 19.33 -24.86 -0.76
N SER A 590 18.78 -25.74 0.08
CA SER A 590 19.37 -27.05 0.35
C SER A 590 19.39 -27.97 -0.87
N ALA A 591 18.43 -27.83 -1.79
CA ALA A 591 18.41 -28.59 -3.04
C ALA A 591 19.57 -28.17 -3.98
N TYR A 592 19.91 -26.87 -4.02
CA TYR A 592 21.07 -26.35 -4.74
C TYR A 592 22.38 -26.80 -4.06
N LEU A 593 22.46 -26.67 -2.73
CA LEU A 593 23.61 -27.16 -1.97
C LEU A 593 23.84 -28.67 -2.13
N ALA A 594 22.77 -29.47 -2.27
CA ALA A 594 22.91 -30.90 -2.52
C ALA A 594 23.66 -31.21 -3.83
N GLU A 595 23.41 -30.45 -4.89
CA GLU A 595 24.16 -30.59 -6.15
C GLU A 595 25.59 -30.11 -6.02
N ILE A 596 25.81 -29.00 -5.32
CA ILE A 596 27.14 -28.44 -5.08
C ILE A 596 27.99 -29.45 -4.29
N PHE A 597 27.46 -30.02 -3.20
CA PHE A 597 28.16 -31.05 -2.43
C PHE A 597 28.40 -32.31 -3.26
N ARG A 598 27.40 -32.81 -4.00
CA ARG A 598 27.55 -33.97 -4.87
C ARG A 598 28.68 -33.76 -5.88
N ALA A 599 28.66 -32.64 -6.60
CA ALA A 599 29.68 -32.29 -7.59
C ALA A 599 31.07 -32.12 -6.93
N GLY A 600 31.12 -31.50 -5.76
CA GLY A 600 32.33 -31.38 -4.96
C GLY A 600 32.94 -32.73 -4.58
N ILE A 601 32.13 -33.68 -4.11
CA ILE A 601 32.58 -35.03 -3.75
C ILE A 601 33.08 -35.78 -4.99
N GLU A 602 32.34 -35.71 -6.10
CA GLU A 602 32.71 -36.37 -7.36
C GLU A 602 33.96 -35.78 -8.01
N SER A 603 34.29 -34.51 -7.71
CA SER A 603 35.51 -33.86 -8.21
C SER A 603 36.80 -34.49 -7.63
N ILE A 604 36.73 -35.21 -6.51
CA ILE A 604 37.90 -35.77 -5.83
C ILE A 604 38.39 -37.01 -6.60
N PRO A 605 39.69 -37.08 -6.97
CA PRO A 605 40.23 -38.22 -7.69
C PRO A 605 39.96 -39.55 -6.97
N LYS A 606 39.46 -40.55 -7.70
CA LYS A 606 39.12 -41.87 -7.15
C LYS A 606 40.28 -42.55 -6.41
N GLY A 607 41.52 -42.28 -6.83
CA GLY A 607 42.73 -42.78 -6.18
C GLY A 607 42.89 -42.37 -4.70
N GLN A 608 42.27 -41.26 -4.26
CA GLN A 608 42.27 -40.87 -2.84
C GLN A 608 41.47 -41.86 -1.98
N MET A 609 40.35 -42.35 -2.49
CA MET A 609 39.56 -43.39 -1.81
C MET A 609 40.30 -44.74 -1.79
N GLU A 610 40.99 -45.07 -2.87
CA GLU A 610 41.79 -46.29 -2.98
C GLU A 610 43.00 -46.25 -2.03
N ALA A 611 43.68 -45.11 -1.93
CA ALA A 611 44.78 -44.87 -0.99
C ALA A 611 44.33 -44.95 0.47
N ALA A 612 43.20 -44.30 0.82
CA ALA A 612 42.63 -44.38 2.16
C ALA A 612 42.26 -45.84 2.53
N SER A 613 41.69 -46.59 1.59
CA SER A 613 41.39 -48.02 1.81
C SER A 613 42.65 -48.87 1.98
N SER A 614 43.75 -48.51 1.30
CA SER A 614 45.05 -49.19 1.44
C SER A 614 45.69 -48.94 2.81
N LEU A 615 45.34 -47.83 3.47
CA LEU A 615 45.71 -47.51 4.85
C LEU A 615 44.77 -48.14 5.89
N GLY A 616 43.83 -49.01 5.46
CA GLY A 616 42.91 -49.73 6.34
C GLY A 616 41.65 -48.95 6.74
N MET A 617 41.40 -47.77 6.13
CA MET A 617 40.20 -46.98 6.43
C MET A 617 38.97 -47.62 5.77
N ASN A 618 37.88 -47.76 6.53
CA ASN A 618 36.59 -48.13 5.94
C ASN A 618 35.96 -46.94 5.17
N LYS A 619 34.92 -47.19 4.37
CA LYS A 619 34.31 -46.15 3.51
C LYS A 619 33.80 -44.94 4.29
N ILE A 620 33.28 -45.14 5.49
CA ILE A 620 32.75 -44.05 6.33
C ILE A 620 33.92 -43.21 6.88
N GLN A 621 34.98 -43.87 7.34
CA GLN A 621 36.21 -43.21 7.79
C GLN A 621 36.88 -42.43 6.64
N ALA A 622 37.03 -43.05 5.47
CA ALA A 622 37.59 -42.40 4.29
C ALA A 622 36.74 -41.20 3.85
N MET A 623 35.41 -41.35 3.82
CA MET A 623 34.49 -40.27 3.49
C MET A 623 34.61 -39.11 4.50
N GLY A 624 34.52 -39.39 5.80
CA GLY A 624 34.50 -38.37 6.85
C GLY A 624 35.84 -37.66 7.08
N LEU A 625 36.95 -38.39 7.06
CA LEU A 625 38.26 -37.85 7.44
C LEU A 625 39.08 -37.37 6.24
N VAL A 626 38.81 -37.87 5.02
CA VAL A 626 39.61 -37.55 3.83
C VAL A 626 38.79 -36.77 2.81
N ILE A 627 37.63 -37.27 2.40
CA ILE A 627 36.88 -36.73 1.26
C ILE A 627 36.08 -35.48 1.63
N ILE A 628 35.29 -35.50 2.71
CA ILE A 628 34.45 -34.36 3.13
C ILE A 628 35.29 -33.10 3.40
N PRO A 629 36.39 -33.14 4.16
CA PRO A 629 37.19 -31.94 4.43
C PRO A 629 37.78 -31.31 3.15
N GLN A 630 38.13 -32.12 2.16
CA GLN A 630 38.58 -31.66 0.85
C GLN A 630 37.43 -31.09 0.02
N THR A 631 36.28 -31.77 0.04
CA THR A 631 35.06 -31.34 -0.64
C THR A 631 34.66 -29.95 -0.16
N VAL A 632 34.55 -29.75 1.15
CA VAL A 632 34.16 -28.46 1.75
C VAL A 632 35.03 -27.34 1.18
N ARG A 633 36.37 -27.48 1.20
CA ARG A 633 37.26 -26.47 0.63
C ARG A 633 37.00 -26.22 -0.86
N ARG A 634 36.75 -27.28 -1.64
CA ARG A 634 36.49 -27.17 -3.08
C ARG A 634 35.18 -26.47 -3.41
N VAL A 635 34.14 -26.67 -2.60
CA VAL A 635 32.82 -26.09 -2.85
C VAL A 635 32.62 -24.72 -2.23
N MET A 636 33.48 -24.29 -1.29
CA MET A 636 33.38 -22.98 -0.62
C MET A 636 33.09 -21.81 -1.57
N PRO A 637 33.79 -21.66 -2.73
CA PRO A 637 33.50 -20.56 -3.64
C PRO A 637 32.06 -20.58 -4.17
N THR A 638 31.62 -21.74 -4.68
CA THR A 638 30.26 -21.91 -5.20
C THR A 638 29.19 -21.78 -4.11
N MET A 639 29.45 -22.29 -2.90
CA MET A 639 28.57 -22.09 -1.75
C MET A 639 28.43 -20.61 -1.39
N THR A 640 29.51 -19.83 -1.50
CA THR A 640 29.44 -18.39 -1.21
C THR A 640 28.65 -17.65 -2.27
N SER A 641 28.73 -18.06 -3.55
CA SER A 641 27.84 -17.55 -4.60
C SER A 641 26.37 -17.85 -4.29
N GLU A 642 26.08 -19.07 -3.82
CA GLU A 642 24.73 -19.47 -3.42
C GLU A 642 24.23 -18.67 -2.21
N PHE A 643 25.10 -18.35 -1.25
CA PHE A 643 24.77 -17.47 -0.12
C PHE A 643 24.36 -16.06 -0.60
N VAL A 644 25.09 -15.51 -1.58
CA VAL A 644 24.77 -14.21 -2.19
C VAL A 644 23.44 -14.26 -2.93
N MET A 645 23.14 -15.36 -3.61
CA MET A 645 21.85 -15.57 -4.28
C MET A 645 20.71 -15.63 -3.27
N LEU A 646 20.84 -16.44 -2.22
CA LEU A 646 19.84 -16.53 -1.16
C LEU A 646 19.53 -15.16 -0.55
N TYR A 647 20.56 -14.34 -0.31
CA TYR A 647 20.38 -12.99 0.22
C TYR A 647 19.53 -12.12 -0.72
N LYS A 648 19.76 -12.18 -2.03
CA LYS A 648 18.93 -11.46 -3.00
C LYS A 648 17.53 -12.03 -3.08
N ASP A 649 17.39 -13.36 -3.09
CA ASP A 649 16.11 -14.05 -3.18
C ASP A 649 15.20 -13.77 -1.97
N THR A 650 15.73 -13.27 -0.84
CA THR A 650 14.89 -12.78 0.28
C THR A 650 13.88 -11.73 -0.17
N SER A 651 14.15 -10.97 -1.24
CA SER A 651 13.21 -10.00 -1.81
C SER A 651 11.87 -10.63 -2.25
N LEU A 652 11.88 -11.93 -2.58
CA LEU A 652 10.67 -12.65 -2.98
C LEU A 652 9.72 -12.86 -1.80
N LEU A 653 10.19 -12.76 -0.56
CA LEU A 653 9.32 -12.84 0.62
C LEU A 653 8.40 -11.61 0.74
N SER A 654 8.73 -10.48 0.11
CA SER A 654 7.85 -9.31 0.05
C SER A 654 6.51 -9.59 -0.63
N SER A 655 6.39 -10.61 -1.49
CA SER A 655 5.12 -10.92 -2.15
C SER A 655 4.10 -11.61 -1.24
N VAL A 656 4.51 -12.02 -0.05
CA VAL A 656 3.65 -12.68 0.93
C VAL A 656 3.63 -11.91 2.26
N GLY A 657 3.90 -10.60 2.20
CA GLY A 657 3.81 -9.68 3.34
C GLY A 657 4.87 -9.90 4.42
N VAL A 658 6.00 -10.54 4.11
CA VAL A 658 7.14 -10.58 5.05
C VAL A 658 7.84 -9.22 5.00
N MET A 659 7.87 -8.53 6.14
CA MET A 659 8.54 -7.23 6.32
C MET A 659 10.08 -7.34 6.28
N GLU A 660 10.61 -7.61 5.09
CA GLU A 660 12.03 -7.51 4.75
C GLU A 660 12.32 -6.28 3.89
N LEU A 661 13.57 -6.10 3.48
CA LEU A 661 14.07 -4.91 2.79
C LEU A 661 13.20 -4.45 1.61
N MET A 662 12.79 -5.36 0.72
CA MET A 662 11.96 -4.98 -0.42
C MET A 662 10.51 -4.67 -0.03
N MET A 663 9.95 -5.32 0.99
CA MET A 663 8.63 -4.96 1.50
C MET A 663 8.61 -3.56 2.13
N PHE A 664 9.59 -3.23 2.99
CA PHE A 664 9.71 -1.87 3.53
C PHE A 664 9.87 -0.82 2.42
N SER A 665 10.64 -1.14 1.38
CA SER A 665 10.82 -0.25 0.24
C SER A 665 9.54 -0.08 -0.59
N LYS A 666 8.72 -1.13 -0.71
CA LYS A 666 7.41 -1.07 -1.37
C LYS A 666 6.48 -0.14 -0.61
N ASN A 667 6.32 -0.36 0.70
CA ASN A 667 5.46 0.46 1.54
C ASN A 667 5.86 1.94 1.47
N LEU A 668 7.15 2.26 1.65
CA LEU A 668 7.61 3.65 1.53
C LEU A 668 7.36 4.26 0.14
N THR A 669 7.48 3.46 -0.93
CA THR A 669 7.21 3.96 -2.30
C THR A 669 5.72 4.20 -2.53
N ALA A 670 4.88 3.32 -2.00
CA ALA A 670 3.42 3.44 -2.07
C ALA A 670 2.96 4.69 -1.32
N THR A 671 3.42 4.88 -0.08
CA THR A 671 3.04 6.03 0.75
C THR A 671 3.58 7.36 0.18
N THR A 672 4.78 7.38 -0.39
CA THR A 672 5.39 8.66 -0.85
C THR A 672 5.15 8.97 -2.33
N GLY A 673 4.57 8.03 -3.09
CA GLY A 673 4.50 8.11 -4.56
C GLY A 673 5.87 8.17 -5.27
N ASN A 674 6.98 7.89 -4.57
CA ASN A 674 8.34 8.17 -5.04
C ASN A 674 9.23 6.91 -5.06
N ILE A 675 10.07 6.76 -6.08
CA ILE A 675 10.88 5.54 -6.31
C ILE A 675 12.21 5.55 -5.56
N THR A 676 12.60 6.66 -4.93
CA THR A 676 13.84 6.78 -4.14
C THR A 676 14.06 5.64 -3.12
N PRO A 677 13.04 5.13 -2.38
CA PRO A 677 13.21 4.00 -1.48
C PRO A 677 13.81 2.76 -2.14
N TYR A 678 13.42 2.43 -3.39
CA TYR A 678 14.00 1.28 -4.12
C TYR A 678 15.48 1.48 -4.45
N ILE A 679 15.89 2.71 -4.72
CA ILE A 679 17.30 3.04 -4.93
C ILE A 679 18.10 2.84 -3.63
N CYS A 680 17.54 3.27 -2.50
CA CYS A 680 18.14 3.02 -1.18
C CYS A 680 18.21 1.52 -0.85
N ALA A 681 17.16 0.74 -1.17
CA ALA A 681 17.19 -0.72 -1.03
C ALA A 681 18.30 -1.35 -1.90
N ALA A 682 18.49 -0.87 -3.13
CA ALA A 682 19.58 -1.31 -4.00
C ALA A 682 20.96 -1.06 -3.36
N LEU A 683 21.16 0.10 -2.70
CA LEU A 683 22.40 0.39 -1.97
C LEU A 683 22.64 -0.61 -0.84
N TYR A 684 21.61 -0.95 -0.06
CA TYR A 684 21.70 -1.97 0.99
C TYR A 684 22.12 -3.34 0.44
N TYR A 685 21.54 -3.77 -0.69
CA TYR A 685 22.00 -4.99 -1.36
C TYR A 685 23.47 -4.89 -1.78
N LEU A 686 23.91 -3.75 -2.34
CA LEU A 686 25.29 -3.57 -2.80
C LEU A 686 26.31 -3.57 -1.65
N VAL A 687 25.95 -2.99 -0.49
CA VAL A 687 26.79 -2.97 0.72
C VAL A 687 27.18 -4.38 1.17
N VAL A 688 26.28 -5.36 1.00
CA VAL A 688 26.54 -6.75 1.37
C VAL A 688 27.14 -7.54 0.20
N THR A 689 26.59 -7.39 -1.00
CA THR A 689 26.94 -8.24 -2.14
C THR A 689 28.31 -7.92 -2.72
N ILE A 690 28.71 -6.65 -2.82
CA ILE A 690 30.03 -6.27 -3.38
C ILE A 690 31.18 -6.86 -2.54
N PRO A 691 31.23 -6.70 -1.20
CA PRO A 691 32.29 -7.32 -0.39
C PRO A 691 32.32 -8.84 -0.49
N LEU A 692 31.14 -9.49 -0.51
CA LEU A 692 31.05 -10.95 -0.64
C LEU A 692 31.59 -11.42 -2.00
N ILE A 693 31.24 -10.76 -3.10
CA ILE A 693 31.77 -11.08 -4.44
C ILE A 693 33.30 -10.98 -4.44
N HIS A 694 33.87 -9.92 -3.86
CA HIS A 694 35.33 -9.79 -3.74
C HIS A 694 35.95 -10.91 -2.89
N ALA A 695 35.28 -11.32 -1.81
CA ALA A 695 35.72 -12.45 -0.99
C ALA A 695 35.74 -13.76 -1.78
N VAL A 696 34.70 -14.02 -2.60
CA VAL A 696 34.63 -15.18 -3.50
C VAL A 696 35.77 -15.18 -4.50
N THR A 697 35.95 -14.10 -5.25
CA THR A 697 37.02 -14.00 -6.25
C THR A 697 38.40 -14.19 -5.63
N LYS A 698 38.61 -13.71 -4.40
CA LYS A 698 39.87 -13.93 -3.68
C LYS A 698 40.05 -15.39 -3.25
N ALA A 699 38.98 -16.05 -2.79
CA ALA A 699 39.01 -17.47 -2.44
C ALA A 699 39.31 -18.34 -3.68
N GLU A 700 38.67 -18.07 -4.81
CA GLU A 700 38.92 -18.75 -6.09
C GLU A 700 40.37 -18.62 -6.55
N LYS A 701 40.91 -17.38 -6.54
CA LYS A 701 42.31 -17.12 -6.92
C LYS A 701 43.29 -17.87 -6.01
N LYS A 702 43.03 -17.91 -4.70
CA LYS A 702 43.87 -18.64 -3.75
C LYS A 702 43.86 -20.14 -4.04
N MET A 703 42.68 -20.73 -4.25
CA MET A 703 42.55 -22.15 -4.56
C MET A 703 43.20 -22.53 -5.89
N ALA A 704 43.03 -21.71 -6.92
CA ALA A 704 43.71 -21.91 -8.21
C ALA A 704 45.25 -21.89 -8.08
N SER A 705 45.79 -21.03 -7.21
CA SER A 705 47.24 -20.98 -6.95
C SER A 705 47.77 -22.20 -6.19
N GLU A 706 46.97 -22.77 -5.28
CA GLU A 706 47.32 -23.98 -4.53
C GLU A 706 47.29 -25.25 -5.41
N GLU A 707 46.44 -25.26 -6.44
CA GLU A 707 46.38 -26.35 -7.43
C GLU A 707 47.45 -26.22 -8.53
N GLY A 708 47.76 -24.99 -8.97
CA GLY A 708 48.79 -24.72 -9.99
C GLY A 708 50.24 -24.90 -9.49
N GLY A 709 50.49 -24.79 -8.18
CA GLY A 709 51.82 -25.00 -7.58
C GLY A 709 52.19 -26.47 -7.33
N ARG A 710 51.36 -27.42 -7.77
CA ARG A 710 51.50 -28.87 -7.47
C ARG A 710 51.68 -29.76 -8.71
N GLN A 711 51.93 -29.18 -9.89
CA GLN A 711 52.28 -29.91 -11.12
C GLN A 711 53.79 -30.00 -11.34
#